data_AF-A0A7X3SIY2-F1
#
_entry.id   AF-A0A7X3SIY2-F1
#
_cell.length_a   1.000
_cell.length_b   1.000
_cell.length_c   1.000
_cell.angle_alpha   90.00
_cell.angle_beta   90.00
_cell.angle_gamma   90.00
#
_symmetry.space_group_name_H-M   'P 1'
#
loop_
_entity.id
_entity.type
_entity.pdbx_description
1 polymer ?
#
loop_
_entity_poly.entity_id
_entity_poly.type
_entity_poly.pdbx_seq_one_letter_code
_entity_poly.pdbx_strand_id
1 'polypeptide(L)'
;MMQQYVETKKEYPDCILFYRLGDFYEMFFDDALTASKELEITLTGKNCGLEERAPMCGVPFHAVDAYLNRLVSKGYKVAICEQMEDAATAKGLVKRDVVRIVTPGTNLDVQALDETKNNYIMCVVYLADHYGLSVADVTTGEYMVTELTEAEKLFDEIYKFMPSELVCNEAFYMSGMDLELLKEKLGITLYSLEAWYFDDTICQRTLTDHFHVKGLEGLGLSDYDCGVIAAGALLKYLIETQKRDLSHITRLSVYATGKYMLLDSSTRRNLELCETLREKQKRGSLLWVLDKTKTAMGARALRRHIEQPLIDKKEIERRLDAVEELKDNAISREEIREYLSSIYDLERLVCRITYQSANPRDLIAFEHSLAMLPHIKYILQEMKSPLLRELYESMDTLEDLCELVKSAIKDEPPIAMREGGIIREGYDKEVDQLRLAKSDGKEWLAKLEANEREKTGIKNLKIRFNKVFGYYLEVTNSFKNLVPDYYTRKQTLANAERFIIPELKELEDTILGAEDKLYALEYQLYCEVRDKIGAEILRIQSSARAVAQLDAFSSLALVAERNQYVRPSINEKGVIDIKDGRHPVVERMIPNDMFIANDTFLNDKKNRISVITGPNMAGKSTYMRQTALIVLMAQIGSFVPAASADMGLVDRIFTRVGASDDLASGQSTFMVEMTEVANILRNATSRSLLILDEIGRGTSTFDGLSIAWAVIEHISNSKLLGAKTLFATHYHELTELEGKIHNVNNYCIAVKEKGDDIIFLRKIVKGGADKSYGIQVARLAGVPESVILRAKEIVEELVQADITEKIKDIANHGHEKPDKPKHYDEVDLAQMSLFDTVRDDDVIDEIKNLDLGNLTPIDALNTLYQLQNKLKNRW
;
A
#
# COMPACT_ATOMS: atom_id res chain seq x y z
N MET A 1 -40.56 -21.27 -1.41
CA MET A 1 -39.63 -20.13 -1.21
C MET A 1 -38.62 -20.45 -0.12
N MET A 2 -39.01 -20.60 1.15
CA MET A 2 -38.05 -20.92 2.22
C MET A 2 -37.26 -22.22 2.00
N GLN A 3 -37.88 -23.25 1.42
CA GLN A 3 -37.15 -24.46 1.02
C GLN A 3 -36.02 -24.16 0.01
N GLN A 4 -36.31 -23.39 -1.05
CA GLN A 4 -35.29 -22.94 -2.01
C GLN A 4 -34.19 -22.09 -1.36
N TYR A 5 -34.55 -21.21 -0.42
CA TYR A 5 -33.56 -20.44 0.33
C TYR A 5 -32.63 -21.35 1.14
N VAL A 6 -33.19 -22.32 1.87
CA VAL A 6 -32.41 -23.26 2.69
C VAL A 6 -31.55 -24.18 1.81
N GLU A 7 -32.07 -24.62 0.67
CA GLU A 7 -31.29 -25.37 -0.33
C GLU A 7 -30.12 -24.54 -0.85
N THR A 8 -30.37 -23.30 -1.27
CA THR A 8 -29.31 -22.38 -1.73
C THR A 8 -28.29 -22.13 -0.60
N LYS A 9 -28.74 -21.91 0.64
CA LYS A 9 -27.86 -21.66 1.79
C LYS A 9 -27.01 -22.88 2.15
N LYS A 10 -27.48 -24.11 1.90
CA LYS A 10 -26.68 -25.34 2.09
C LYS A 10 -25.51 -25.43 1.11
N GLU A 11 -25.63 -24.85 -0.08
CA GLU A 11 -24.53 -24.78 -1.04
C GLU A 11 -23.49 -23.72 -0.65
N TYR A 12 -23.89 -22.67 0.09
CA TYR A 12 -23.02 -21.57 0.53
C TYR A 12 -23.11 -21.35 2.05
N PRO A 13 -22.71 -22.34 2.88
CA PRO A 13 -22.89 -22.28 4.32
C PRO A 13 -22.04 -21.17 4.98
N ASP A 14 -20.89 -20.85 4.39
CA ASP A 14 -19.91 -19.87 4.87
C ASP A 14 -20.18 -18.43 4.39
N CYS A 15 -21.17 -18.22 3.52
CA CYS A 15 -21.48 -16.92 2.92
C CYS A 15 -22.78 -16.33 3.49
N ILE A 16 -22.84 -15.03 3.75
CA ILE A 16 -24.10 -14.32 3.99
C ILE A 16 -24.88 -14.28 2.67
N LEU A 17 -26.09 -14.86 2.64
CA LEU A 17 -26.88 -14.98 1.42
C LEU A 17 -27.79 -13.77 1.22
N PHE A 18 -27.44 -12.91 0.27
CA PHE A 18 -28.30 -11.83 -0.22
C PHE A 18 -29.31 -12.40 -1.22
N TYR A 19 -30.53 -12.67 -0.76
CA TYR A 19 -31.54 -13.36 -1.55
C TYR A 19 -32.54 -12.37 -2.17
N ARG A 20 -32.54 -12.26 -3.51
CA ARG A 20 -33.39 -11.31 -4.25
C ARG A 20 -34.89 -11.64 -4.12
N LEU A 21 -35.63 -10.73 -3.49
CA LEU A 21 -37.08 -10.79 -3.34
C LEU A 21 -37.72 -9.45 -3.71
N GLY A 22 -38.24 -9.35 -4.93
CA GLY A 22 -38.82 -8.11 -5.44
C GLY A 22 -37.74 -7.04 -5.55
N ASP A 23 -37.94 -5.88 -4.91
CA ASP A 23 -37.00 -4.76 -4.89
C ASP A 23 -36.00 -4.78 -3.72
N PHE A 24 -35.93 -5.88 -2.96
CA PHE A 24 -35.01 -6.05 -1.83
C PHE A 24 -34.09 -7.26 -2.00
N TYR A 25 -32.93 -7.21 -1.34
CA TYR A 25 -32.20 -8.41 -0.94
C TYR A 25 -32.54 -8.68 0.52
N GLU A 26 -33.12 -9.85 0.79
CA GLU A 26 -33.45 -10.29 2.15
C GLU A 26 -32.46 -11.37 2.59
N MET A 27 -32.13 -11.35 3.88
CA MET A 27 -31.34 -12.37 4.58
C MET A 27 -32.21 -12.99 5.67
N PHE A 28 -32.00 -14.28 5.97
CA PHE A 28 -32.80 -15.02 6.95
C PHE A 28 -31.96 -15.76 7.97
N PHE A 29 -32.56 -16.07 9.13
CA PHE A 29 -31.95 -16.85 10.22
C PHE A 29 -30.65 -16.21 10.72
N ASP A 30 -29.56 -16.98 10.86
CA ASP A 30 -28.28 -16.49 11.39
C ASP A 30 -27.65 -15.39 10.52
N ASP A 31 -27.85 -15.45 9.20
CA ASP A 31 -27.41 -14.40 8.29
C ASP A 31 -28.10 -13.07 8.62
N ALA A 32 -29.39 -13.11 8.97
CA ALA A 32 -30.13 -11.90 9.33
C ALA A 32 -29.65 -11.30 10.67
N LEU A 33 -29.30 -12.15 11.64
CA LEU A 33 -28.79 -11.72 12.94
C LEU A 33 -27.41 -11.06 12.78
N THR A 34 -26.51 -11.71 12.05
CA THR A 34 -25.17 -11.19 11.75
C THR A 34 -25.26 -9.89 10.96
N ALA A 35 -26.00 -9.88 9.85
CA ALA A 35 -26.11 -8.70 9.00
C ALA A 35 -26.79 -7.52 9.73
N SER A 36 -27.83 -7.77 10.53
CA SER A 36 -28.49 -6.71 11.31
C SER A 36 -27.53 -6.02 12.26
N LYS A 37 -26.71 -6.79 12.98
CA LYS A 37 -25.70 -6.24 13.91
C LYS A 37 -24.60 -5.49 13.17
N GLU A 38 -24.05 -6.09 12.11
CA GLU A 38 -22.87 -5.54 11.44
C GLU A 38 -23.19 -4.35 10.53
N LEU A 39 -24.40 -4.31 9.95
CA LEU A 39 -24.88 -3.23 9.09
C LEU A 39 -25.72 -2.18 9.80
N GLU A 40 -26.12 -2.45 11.06
CA GLU A 40 -27.03 -1.61 11.86
C GLU A 40 -28.39 -1.41 11.17
N ILE A 41 -28.91 -2.49 10.56
CA ILE A 41 -30.22 -2.50 9.89
C ILE A 41 -31.27 -3.19 10.76
N THR A 42 -32.53 -2.80 10.62
CA THR A 42 -33.63 -3.31 11.45
C THR A 42 -33.83 -4.82 11.28
N LEU A 43 -33.74 -5.55 12.39
CA LEU A 43 -34.14 -6.96 12.44
C LEU A 43 -35.66 -7.08 12.58
N THR A 44 -36.27 -7.90 11.73
CA THR A 44 -37.69 -8.21 11.72
C THR A 44 -37.88 -9.73 11.70
N GLY A 45 -39.12 -10.21 11.55
CA GLY A 45 -39.39 -11.64 11.42
C GLY A 45 -40.37 -11.95 10.29
N LYS A 46 -40.14 -13.01 9.53
CA LYS A 46 -41.05 -13.49 8.48
C LYS A 46 -41.81 -14.72 8.96
N ASN A 47 -43.12 -14.77 8.72
CA ASN A 47 -43.89 -15.96 9.01
C ASN A 47 -43.64 -17.00 7.92
N CYS A 48 -43.05 -18.13 8.30
CA CYS A 48 -42.63 -19.20 7.41
C CYS A 48 -43.23 -20.56 7.77
N GLY A 49 -44.28 -20.61 8.60
CA GLY A 49 -44.93 -21.85 9.03
C GLY A 49 -44.22 -22.62 10.16
N LEU A 50 -43.26 -21.99 10.83
CA LEU A 50 -42.66 -22.44 12.09
C LEU A 50 -43.40 -21.81 13.29
N GLU A 51 -43.25 -22.36 14.50
CA GLU A 51 -43.82 -21.79 15.73
C GLU A 51 -43.27 -20.39 16.02
N GLU A 52 -41.99 -20.15 15.74
CA GLU A 52 -41.35 -18.85 15.81
C GLU A 52 -41.16 -18.23 14.41
N ARG A 53 -41.29 -16.90 14.31
CA ARG A 53 -41.03 -16.18 13.05
C ARG A 53 -39.54 -16.23 12.74
N ALA A 54 -39.17 -16.62 11.52
CA ALA A 54 -37.77 -16.63 11.10
C ALA A 54 -37.21 -15.20 11.13
N PRO A 55 -36.05 -14.96 11.79
CA PRO A 55 -35.36 -13.68 11.74
C PRO A 55 -35.10 -13.24 10.30
N MET A 56 -35.34 -11.96 10.00
CA MET A 56 -35.21 -11.40 8.66
C MET A 56 -34.72 -9.95 8.73
N CYS A 57 -33.75 -9.60 7.90
CA CYS A 57 -33.42 -8.22 7.58
C CYS A 57 -33.22 -8.09 6.07
N GLY A 58 -33.20 -6.87 5.55
CA GLY A 58 -33.03 -6.67 4.11
C GLY A 58 -32.64 -5.26 3.74
N VAL A 59 -32.10 -5.13 2.53
CA VAL A 59 -31.61 -3.87 1.97
C VAL A 59 -32.23 -3.63 0.58
N PRO A 60 -32.53 -2.38 0.20
CA PRO A 60 -33.00 -2.07 -1.14
C PRO A 60 -31.93 -2.40 -2.18
N PHE A 61 -32.35 -2.94 -3.31
CA PHE A 61 -31.41 -3.45 -4.31
C PHE A 61 -30.53 -2.38 -4.96
N HIS A 62 -31.11 -1.19 -5.16
CA HIS A 62 -30.39 -0.04 -5.70
C HIS A 62 -29.30 0.49 -4.77
N ALA A 63 -29.31 0.08 -3.49
CA ALA A 63 -28.35 0.50 -2.48
C ALA A 63 -27.47 -0.66 -2.00
N VAL A 64 -27.54 -1.83 -2.65
CA VAL A 64 -26.92 -3.07 -2.17
C VAL A 64 -25.40 -2.93 -2.02
N ASP A 65 -24.73 -2.25 -2.94
CA ASP A 65 -23.27 -2.16 -3.00
C ASP A 65 -22.69 -1.55 -1.73
N ALA A 66 -23.29 -0.48 -1.20
CA ALA A 66 -22.84 0.16 0.05
C ALA A 66 -22.88 -0.79 1.26
N TYR A 67 -23.92 -1.61 1.37
CA TYR A 67 -24.04 -2.59 2.46
C TYR A 67 -23.11 -3.78 2.24
N LEU A 68 -22.99 -4.24 0.99
CA LEU A 68 -22.10 -5.31 0.62
C LEU A 68 -20.65 -4.97 0.98
N ASN A 69 -20.20 -3.77 0.62
CA ASN A 69 -18.83 -3.29 0.90
C ASN A 69 -18.53 -3.24 2.41
N ARG A 70 -19.51 -2.86 3.23
CA ARG A 70 -19.37 -2.87 4.70
C ARG A 70 -19.15 -4.27 5.26
N LEU A 71 -19.92 -5.27 4.80
CA LEU A 71 -19.73 -6.67 5.22
C LEU A 71 -18.38 -7.21 4.75
N VAL A 72 -18.03 -6.96 3.49
CA VAL A 72 -16.78 -7.43 2.90
C VAL A 72 -15.56 -6.80 3.59
N SER A 73 -15.60 -5.51 3.94
CA SER A 73 -14.52 -4.84 4.69
C SER A 73 -14.28 -5.42 6.09
N LYS A 74 -15.25 -6.15 6.64
CA LYS A 74 -15.17 -6.86 7.92
C LYS A 74 -14.77 -8.33 7.76
N GLY A 75 -14.46 -8.78 6.53
CA GLY A 75 -14.01 -10.14 6.23
C GLY A 75 -15.14 -11.16 6.01
N TYR A 76 -16.39 -10.72 5.78
CA TYR A 76 -17.49 -11.63 5.44
C TYR A 76 -17.56 -11.90 3.94
N LYS A 77 -17.83 -13.15 3.55
CA LYS A 77 -18.23 -13.51 2.18
C LYS A 77 -19.72 -13.28 2.00
N VAL A 78 -20.12 -12.69 0.87
CA VAL A 78 -21.53 -12.39 0.57
C VAL A 78 -21.92 -13.02 -0.76
N ALA A 79 -22.87 -13.96 -0.76
CA ALA A 79 -23.41 -14.59 -1.96
C ALA A 79 -24.63 -13.81 -2.46
N ILE A 80 -24.60 -13.34 -3.71
CA ILE A 80 -25.70 -12.61 -4.35
C ILE A 80 -26.54 -13.59 -5.16
N CYS A 81 -27.77 -13.81 -4.71
CA CYS A 81 -28.74 -14.69 -5.36
C CYS A 81 -29.78 -13.87 -6.10
N GLU A 82 -29.84 -14.01 -7.43
CA GLU A 82 -30.70 -13.24 -8.32
C GLU A 82 -31.89 -14.04 -8.84
N GLN A 83 -32.88 -13.32 -9.36
CA GLN A 83 -33.99 -13.92 -10.12
C GLN A 83 -33.54 -14.18 -11.57
N MET A 84 -33.58 -15.45 -11.98
CA MET A 84 -33.13 -15.87 -13.32
C MET A 84 -34.21 -15.68 -14.40
N GLU A 85 -35.47 -15.49 -13.98
CA GLU A 85 -36.63 -15.37 -14.85
C GLU A 85 -37.45 -14.14 -14.43
N ASP A 86 -38.11 -13.51 -15.40
CA ASP A 86 -39.08 -12.46 -15.10
C ASP A 86 -40.29 -13.07 -14.37
N ALA A 87 -40.57 -12.54 -13.18
CA ALA A 87 -41.70 -12.95 -12.35
C ALA A 87 -43.05 -12.87 -13.09
N ALA A 88 -43.17 -12.01 -14.10
CA ALA A 88 -44.37 -11.89 -14.93
C ALA A 88 -44.57 -13.07 -15.91
N THR A 89 -43.49 -13.75 -16.29
CA THR A 89 -43.50 -14.84 -17.29
C THR A 89 -43.33 -16.24 -16.67
N ALA A 90 -42.83 -16.31 -15.44
CA ALA A 90 -42.57 -17.56 -14.75
C ALA A 90 -43.86 -18.30 -14.34
N LYS A 91 -43.98 -19.58 -14.74
CA LYS A 91 -45.04 -20.47 -14.24
C LYS A 91 -44.60 -21.11 -12.92
N GLY A 92 -44.97 -20.50 -11.79
CA GLY A 92 -44.71 -21.04 -10.45
C GLY A 92 -43.68 -20.22 -9.66
N LEU A 93 -42.82 -20.89 -8.88
CA LEU A 93 -41.75 -20.22 -8.13
C LEU A 93 -40.63 -19.80 -9.07
N VAL A 94 -40.37 -18.49 -9.16
CA VAL A 94 -39.27 -17.90 -9.94
C VAL A 94 -37.95 -18.59 -9.58
N LYS A 95 -37.26 -19.13 -10.59
CA LYS A 95 -35.94 -19.75 -10.42
C LYS A 95 -34.94 -18.68 -9.95
N ARG A 96 -34.15 -19.05 -8.94
CA ARG A 96 -33.11 -18.21 -8.37
C ARG A 96 -31.81 -18.96 -8.33
N ASP A 97 -30.71 -18.25 -8.53
CA ASP A 97 -29.38 -18.82 -8.49
C ASP A 97 -28.38 -17.78 -7.99
N VAL A 98 -27.30 -18.24 -7.37
CA VAL A 98 -26.20 -17.38 -6.96
C VAL A 98 -25.42 -17.01 -8.20
N VAL A 99 -25.36 -15.71 -8.51
CA VAL A 99 -24.69 -15.16 -9.70
C VAL A 99 -23.30 -14.63 -9.41
N ARG A 100 -22.96 -14.41 -8.13
CA ARG A 100 -21.67 -13.90 -7.67
C ARG A 100 -21.51 -14.12 -6.17
N ILE A 101 -20.30 -14.42 -5.72
CA ILE A 101 -19.86 -14.37 -4.33
C ILE A 101 -18.85 -13.25 -4.24
N VAL A 102 -19.09 -12.27 -3.36
CA VAL A 102 -18.17 -11.16 -3.14
C VAL A 102 -17.39 -11.41 -1.85
N THR A 103 -16.07 -11.33 -1.97
CA THR A 103 -15.09 -11.50 -0.90
C THR A 103 -14.14 -10.31 -0.89
N PRO A 104 -13.32 -10.13 0.17
CA PRO A 104 -12.38 -9.00 0.25
C PRO A 104 -11.44 -8.89 -0.96
N GLY A 105 -10.90 -10.03 -1.43
CA GLY A 105 -9.98 -10.09 -2.56
C GLY A 105 -10.63 -10.09 -3.93
N THR A 106 -11.96 -10.20 -4.00
CA THR A 106 -12.70 -10.30 -5.27
C THR A 106 -13.73 -9.19 -5.48
N ASN A 107 -13.68 -8.13 -4.66
CA ASN A 107 -14.55 -6.98 -4.82
C ASN A 107 -14.20 -6.22 -6.12
N LEU A 108 -15.23 -5.92 -6.92
CA LEU A 108 -15.13 -5.20 -8.18
C LEU A 108 -15.67 -3.76 -8.09
N ASP A 109 -16.24 -3.38 -6.94
CA ASP A 109 -16.81 -2.05 -6.78
C ASP A 109 -15.72 -0.99 -6.62
N VAL A 110 -15.58 -0.15 -7.64
CA VAL A 110 -14.60 0.95 -7.69
C VAL A 110 -14.85 1.98 -6.59
N GLN A 111 -16.09 2.18 -6.14
CA GLN A 111 -16.39 3.13 -5.05
C GLN A 111 -15.89 2.64 -3.69
N ALA A 112 -15.73 1.32 -3.53
CA ALA A 112 -15.22 0.69 -2.32
C ALA A 112 -13.69 0.64 -2.28
N LEU A 113 -13.05 0.65 -3.44
CA LEU A 113 -11.63 0.41 -3.61
C LEU A 113 -10.87 1.73 -3.74
N ASP A 114 -9.72 1.82 -3.06
CA ASP A 114 -8.77 2.89 -3.33
C ASP A 114 -8.27 2.78 -4.79
N GLU A 115 -8.53 3.80 -5.60
CA GLU A 115 -8.13 3.85 -7.01
C GLU A 115 -6.60 3.79 -7.17
N THR A 116 -5.84 4.22 -6.16
CA THR A 116 -4.37 4.26 -6.19
C THR A 116 -3.70 2.99 -5.64
N LYS A 117 -4.48 1.96 -5.31
CA LYS A 117 -4.01 0.68 -4.77
C LYS A 117 -4.60 -0.50 -5.54
N ASN A 118 -3.81 -1.56 -5.62
CA ASN A 118 -4.28 -2.86 -6.06
C ASN A 118 -5.07 -3.55 -4.93
N ASN A 119 -6.02 -4.41 -5.32
CA ASN A 119 -6.76 -5.26 -4.38
C ASN A 119 -6.38 -6.72 -4.63
N TYR A 120 -5.27 -7.16 -4.03
CA TYR A 120 -4.74 -8.48 -4.30
C TYR A 120 -5.46 -9.57 -3.49
N ILE A 121 -5.70 -10.69 -4.15
CA ILE A 121 -5.96 -11.99 -3.54
C ILE A 121 -4.75 -12.89 -3.73
N MET A 122 -4.41 -13.67 -2.70
CA MET A 122 -3.25 -14.55 -2.70
C MET A 122 -3.65 -15.99 -2.41
N CYS A 123 -3.06 -16.95 -3.11
CA CYS A 123 -3.15 -18.36 -2.80
C CYS A 123 -1.79 -18.90 -2.36
N VAL A 124 -1.76 -19.58 -1.21
CA VAL A 124 -0.57 -20.25 -0.69
C VAL A 124 -0.81 -21.73 -0.54
N VAL A 125 0.05 -22.53 -1.14
CA VAL A 125 0.03 -23.99 -1.06
C VAL A 125 1.32 -24.44 -0.40
N TYR A 126 1.22 -25.23 0.66
CA TYR A 126 2.37 -25.90 1.25
C TYR A 126 2.33 -27.40 0.92
N LEU A 127 3.35 -27.88 0.21
CA LEU A 127 3.49 -29.27 -0.21
C LEU A 127 4.98 -29.67 -0.22
N ALA A 128 5.32 -30.82 0.37
CA ALA A 128 6.68 -31.39 0.33
C ALA A 128 7.80 -30.40 0.71
N ASP A 129 7.60 -29.57 1.74
CA ASP A 129 8.54 -28.53 2.19
C ASP A 129 8.76 -27.36 1.22
N HIS A 130 7.89 -27.23 0.22
CA HIS A 130 7.83 -26.10 -0.70
C HIS A 130 6.54 -25.31 -0.54
N TYR A 131 6.63 -24.00 -0.79
CA TYR A 131 5.50 -23.09 -0.86
C TYR A 131 5.26 -22.68 -2.31
N GLY A 132 4.12 -23.06 -2.86
CA GLY A 132 3.56 -22.48 -4.07
C GLY A 132 2.82 -21.20 -3.73
N LEU A 133 3.12 -20.12 -4.43
CA LEU A 133 2.50 -18.82 -4.21
C LEU A 133 1.92 -18.27 -5.51
N SER A 134 0.64 -17.91 -5.49
CA SER A 134 0.00 -17.21 -6.60
C SER A 134 -0.74 -15.97 -6.11
N VAL A 135 -0.71 -14.89 -6.90
CA VAL A 135 -1.28 -13.59 -6.55
C VAL A 135 -2.06 -13.05 -7.74
N ALA A 136 -3.27 -12.58 -7.53
CA ALA A 136 -4.09 -11.97 -8.57
C ALA A 136 -4.71 -10.65 -8.08
N ASP A 137 -4.95 -9.72 -9.00
CA ASP A 137 -5.87 -8.61 -8.80
C ASP A 137 -6.98 -8.71 -9.84
N VAL A 138 -8.17 -9.08 -9.36
CA VAL A 138 -9.33 -9.34 -10.22
C VAL A 138 -9.76 -8.08 -10.99
N THR A 139 -9.50 -6.89 -10.46
CA THR A 139 -9.94 -5.62 -11.04
C THR A 139 -9.04 -5.13 -12.18
N THR A 140 -7.79 -5.61 -12.24
CA THR A 140 -6.81 -5.24 -13.27
C THR A 140 -6.46 -6.39 -14.21
N GLY A 141 -6.76 -7.63 -13.82
CA GLY A 141 -6.37 -8.83 -14.54
C GLY A 141 -4.91 -9.23 -14.34
N GLU A 142 -4.20 -8.61 -13.40
CA GLU A 142 -2.84 -8.98 -13.03
C GLU A 142 -2.84 -10.34 -12.35
N TYR A 143 -1.94 -11.22 -12.77
CA TYR A 143 -1.86 -12.58 -12.25
C TYR A 143 -0.43 -13.13 -12.30
N MET A 144 0.05 -13.56 -11.14
CA MET A 144 1.45 -13.85 -10.87
C MET A 144 1.63 -15.14 -10.09
N VAL A 145 2.78 -15.78 -10.25
CA VAL A 145 3.13 -17.02 -9.55
C VAL A 145 4.63 -17.12 -9.29
N THR A 146 4.99 -17.75 -8.16
CA THR A 146 6.35 -18.12 -7.78
C THR A 146 6.35 -19.35 -6.88
N GLU A 147 7.53 -19.92 -6.64
CA GLU A 147 7.77 -20.93 -5.61
C GLU A 147 8.85 -20.49 -4.64
N LEU A 148 8.74 -20.97 -3.40
CA LEU A 148 9.64 -20.66 -2.29
C LEU A 148 9.92 -21.92 -1.47
N THR A 149 11.10 -21.99 -0.86
CA THR A 149 11.52 -23.09 0.02
C THR A 149 11.51 -22.71 1.50
N GLU A 150 11.40 -21.41 1.81
CA GLU A 150 11.60 -20.86 3.16
C GLU A 150 10.38 -20.05 3.58
N ALA A 151 9.89 -20.28 4.80
CA ALA A 151 8.74 -19.57 5.36
C ALA A 151 8.99 -18.06 5.50
N GLU A 152 10.22 -17.64 5.80
CA GLU A 152 10.58 -16.22 5.93
C GLU A 152 10.36 -15.45 4.61
N LYS A 153 10.76 -16.05 3.48
CA LYS A 153 10.54 -15.48 2.14
C LYS A 153 9.06 -15.42 1.78
N LEU A 154 8.25 -16.34 2.27
CA LEU A 154 6.81 -16.29 2.09
C LEU A 154 6.21 -15.08 2.80
N PHE A 155 6.61 -14.83 4.06
CA PHE A 155 6.17 -13.63 4.77
C PHE A 155 6.60 -12.36 4.04
N ASP A 156 7.83 -12.29 3.53
CA ASP A 156 8.30 -11.15 2.73
C ASP A 156 7.37 -10.90 1.51
N GLU A 157 6.93 -11.96 0.83
CA GLU A 157 6.00 -11.84 -0.30
C GLU A 157 4.57 -11.46 0.15
N ILE A 158 4.08 -11.96 1.29
CA ILE A 158 2.80 -11.53 1.86
C ILE A 158 2.85 -10.03 2.21
N TYR A 159 3.92 -9.54 2.84
CA TYR A 159 4.11 -8.12 3.12
C TYR A 159 4.33 -7.28 1.86
N LYS A 160 4.87 -7.89 0.80
CA LYS A 160 5.08 -7.24 -0.48
C LYS A 160 3.78 -6.90 -1.17
N PHE A 161 2.85 -7.85 -1.23
CA PHE A 161 1.57 -7.68 -1.90
C PHE A 161 0.46 -7.16 -0.99
N MET A 162 0.54 -7.39 0.33
CA MET A 162 -0.51 -7.02 1.28
C MET A 162 -1.92 -7.43 0.79
N PRO A 163 -2.16 -8.74 0.52
CA PRO A 163 -3.43 -9.17 -0.05
C PRO A 163 -4.58 -8.92 0.94
N SER A 164 -5.74 -8.52 0.44
CA SER A 164 -6.95 -8.36 1.26
C SER A 164 -7.54 -9.73 1.65
N GLU A 165 -7.23 -10.75 0.85
CA GLU A 165 -7.66 -12.13 1.06
C GLU A 165 -6.56 -13.14 0.72
N LEU A 166 -6.39 -14.13 1.59
CA LEU A 166 -5.46 -15.24 1.41
C LEU A 166 -6.21 -16.57 1.51
N VAL A 167 -6.19 -17.34 0.42
CA VAL A 167 -6.70 -18.72 0.37
C VAL A 167 -5.55 -19.72 0.46
N CYS A 168 -5.74 -20.83 1.16
CA CYS A 168 -4.66 -21.79 1.38
C CYS A 168 -5.16 -23.23 1.51
N ASN A 169 -4.23 -24.18 1.39
CA ASN A 169 -4.52 -25.58 1.68
C ASN A 169 -4.42 -25.89 3.18
N GLU A 170 -5.06 -26.97 3.62
CA GLU A 170 -5.09 -27.38 5.03
C GLU A 170 -3.69 -27.59 5.61
N ALA A 171 -2.74 -28.11 4.80
CA ALA A 171 -1.36 -28.30 5.22
C ALA A 171 -0.66 -26.98 5.60
N PHE A 172 -0.88 -25.91 4.83
CA PHE A 172 -0.39 -24.58 5.18
C PHE A 172 -1.03 -24.08 6.47
N TYR A 173 -2.35 -24.27 6.61
CA TYR A 173 -3.09 -23.87 7.81
C TYR A 173 -2.59 -24.58 9.08
N MET A 174 -2.13 -25.84 8.96
CA MET A 174 -1.59 -26.65 10.06
C MET A 174 -0.06 -26.57 10.22
N SER A 175 0.64 -25.81 9.39
CA SER A 175 2.12 -25.75 9.35
C SER A 175 2.77 -25.12 10.59
N GLY A 176 1.99 -24.61 11.55
CA GLY A 176 2.48 -23.91 12.73
C GLY A 176 2.88 -22.45 12.47
N MET A 177 2.56 -21.91 11.29
CA MET A 177 2.70 -20.49 10.98
C MET A 177 1.81 -19.64 11.88
N ASP A 178 2.27 -18.42 12.18
CA ASP A 178 1.52 -17.43 12.96
C ASP A 178 0.37 -16.84 12.13
N LEU A 179 -0.76 -17.54 12.09
CA LEU A 179 -1.96 -17.11 11.38
C LEU A 179 -2.66 -15.94 12.08
N GLU A 180 -2.45 -15.76 13.39
CA GLU A 180 -2.98 -14.63 14.15
C GLU A 180 -2.30 -13.33 13.72
N LEU A 181 -0.98 -13.36 13.46
CA LEU A 181 -0.25 -12.24 12.86
C LEU A 181 -0.88 -11.77 11.55
N LEU A 182 -1.24 -12.70 10.66
CA LEU A 182 -1.83 -12.38 9.36
C LEU A 182 -3.23 -11.77 9.50
N LYS A 183 -4.08 -12.33 10.38
CA LYS A 183 -5.45 -11.88 10.56
C LYS A 183 -5.53 -10.57 11.35
N GLU A 184 -4.89 -10.49 12.51
CA GLU A 184 -5.07 -9.39 13.46
C GLU A 184 -4.15 -8.20 13.19
N LYS A 185 -2.87 -8.44 12.87
CA LYS A 185 -1.92 -7.33 12.64
C LYS A 185 -2.00 -6.78 11.22
N LEU A 186 -2.23 -7.64 10.23
CA LEU A 186 -2.27 -7.24 8.82
C LEU A 186 -3.68 -7.05 8.27
N GLY A 187 -4.72 -7.51 8.98
CA GLY A 187 -6.10 -7.40 8.51
C GLY A 187 -6.39 -8.26 7.28
N ILE A 188 -5.61 -9.33 7.05
CA ILE A 188 -5.77 -10.22 5.91
C ILE A 188 -6.86 -11.24 6.24
N THR A 189 -7.86 -11.36 5.37
CA THR A 189 -8.89 -12.37 5.54
C THR A 189 -8.37 -13.71 5.05
N LEU A 190 -8.35 -14.73 5.90
CA LEU A 190 -7.70 -16.00 5.59
C LEU A 190 -8.70 -17.17 5.58
N TYR A 191 -8.72 -17.92 4.48
CA TYR A 191 -9.59 -19.08 4.28
C TYR A 191 -8.78 -20.33 3.91
N SER A 192 -9.08 -21.46 4.57
CA SER A 192 -8.62 -22.77 4.11
C SER A 192 -9.64 -23.32 3.12
N LEU A 193 -9.18 -23.70 1.93
CA LEU A 193 -10.02 -24.37 0.93
C LEU A 193 -9.92 -25.89 1.09
N GLU A 194 -10.92 -26.60 0.54
CA GLU A 194 -10.95 -28.05 0.54
C GLU A 194 -9.84 -28.64 -0.34
N ALA A 195 -9.37 -29.85 -0.02
CA ALA A 195 -8.22 -30.49 -0.68
C ALA A 195 -8.37 -30.63 -2.21
N TRP A 196 -9.60 -30.78 -2.73
CA TRP A 196 -9.85 -30.95 -4.16
C TRP A 196 -9.53 -29.71 -5.00
N TYR A 197 -9.51 -28.50 -4.41
CA TYR A 197 -9.05 -27.29 -5.11
C TYR A 197 -7.58 -27.38 -5.53
N PHE A 198 -6.80 -28.16 -4.78
CA PHE A 198 -5.35 -28.29 -4.93
C PHE A 198 -4.95 -29.60 -5.63
N ASP A 199 -5.90 -30.27 -6.28
CA ASP A 199 -5.59 -31.42 -7.13
C ASP A 199 -4.79 -30.95 -8.35
N ASP A 200 -3.64 -31.57 -8.57
CA ASP A 200 -2.71 -31.21 -9.65
C ASP A 200 -3.39 -31.27 -11.04
N THR A 201 -4.13 -32.34 -11.33
CA THR A 201 -4.78 -32.50 -12.64
C THR A 201 -5.87 -31.46 -12.89
N ILE A 202 -6.63 -31.12 -11.85
CA ILE A 202 -7.65 -30.06 -11.92
C ILE A 202 -6.99 -28.69 -12.12
N CYS A 203 -5.91 -28.39 -11.38
CA CYS A 203 -5.19 -27.13 -11.46
C CYS A 203 -4.59 -26.91 -12.86
N GLN A 204 -3.88 -27.90 -13.38
CA GLN A 204 -3.29 -27.84 -14.73
C GLN A 204 -4.35 -27.66 -15.80
N ARG A 205 -5.45 -28.42 -15.71
CA ARG A 205 -6.57 -28.30 -16.64
C ARG A 205 -7.21 -26.92 -16.59
N THR A 206 -7.46 -26.39 -15.39
CA THR A 206 -8.06 -25.07 -15.20
C THR A 206 -7.20 -23.97 -15.84
N LEU A 207 -5.88 -24.03 -15.69
CA LEU A 207 -4.96 -23.07 -16.31
C LEU A 207 -4.91 -23.23 -17.84
N THR A 208 -4.78 -24.47 -18.33
CA THR A 208 -4.68 -24.75 -19.78
C THR A 208 -5.97 -24.39 -20.54
N ASP A 209 -7.13 -24.71 -19.96
CA ASP A 209 -8.45 -24.36 -20.51
C ASP A 209 -8.63 -22.83 -20.56
N HIS A 210 -8.26 -22.11 -19.49
CA HIS A 210 -8.40 -20.64 -19.38
C HIS A 210 -7.47 -19.89 -20.33
N PHE A 211 -6.17 -20.23 -20.37
CA PHE A 211 -5.20 -19.55 -21.23
C PHE A 211 -5.17 -20.10 -22.67
N HIS A 212 -6.01 -21.07 -22.98
CA HIS A 212 -6.10 -21.73 -24.28
C HIS A 212 -4.76 -22.28 -24.79
N VAL A 213 -3.94 -22.82 -23.87
CA VAL A 213 -2.63 -23.42 -24.17
C VAL A 213 -2.71 -24.95 -24.10
N LYS A 214 -1.92 -25.63 -24.94
CA LYS A 214 -1.88 -27.10 -24.97
C LYS A 214 -1.15 -27.74 -23.78
N GLY A 215 -0.35 -26.96 -23.06
CA GLY A 215 0.46 -27.42 -21.94
C GLY A 215 1.13 -26.24 -21.21
N LEU A 216 1.67 -26.53 -20.02
CA LEU A 216 2.22 -25.53 -19.10
C LEU A 216 3.53 -24.89 -19.58
N GLU A 217 4.24 -25.52 -20.53
CA GLU A 217 5.45 -24.98 -21.16
C GLU A 217 5.20 -23.60 -21.77
N GLY A 218 4.03 -23.41 -22.39
CA GLY A 218 3.64 -22.12 -22.98
C GLY A 218 3.40 -21.00 -21.96
N LEU A 219 3.25 -21.35 -20.68
CA LEU A 219 3.09 -20.41 -19.56
C LEU A 219 4.39 -20.20 -18.78
N GLY A 220 5.46 -20.95 -19.12
CA GLY A 220 6.74 -20.90 -18.40
C GLY A 220 6.69 -21.54 -17.01
N LEU A 221 5.77 -22.47 -16.77
CA LEU A 221 5.53 -23.08 -15.46
C LEU A 221 6.12 -24.49 -15.30
N SER A 222 6.89 -24.98 -16.28
CA SER A 222 7.39 -26.36 -16.28
C SER A 222 8.27 -26.72 -15.08
N ASP A 223 8.90 -25.72 -14.45
CA ASP A 223 9.77 -25.90 -13.28
C ASP A 223 9.11 -25.47 -11.97
N TYR A 224 7.78 -25.24 -11.96
CA TYR A 224 7.04 -24.67 -10.84
C TYR A 224 5.83 -25.54 -10.42
N ASP A 225 6.05 -26.81 -10.09
CA ASP A 225 5.00 -27.79 -9.73
C ASP A 225 4.04 -27.31 -8.61
N CYS A 226 4.57 -26.84 -7.48
CA CYS A 226 3.78 -26.25 -6.39
C CYS A 226 3.14 -24.92 -6.80
N GLY A 227 3.83 -24.11 -7.61
CA GLY A 227 3.33 -22.85 -8.15
C GLY A 227 2.12 -23.06 -9.07
N VAL A 228 2.14 -24.12 -9.89
CA VAL A 228 1.04 -24.52 -10.77
C VAL A 228 -0.20 -24.86 -9.95
N ILE A 229 -0.04 -25.60 -8.85
CA ILE A 229 -1.16 -25.92 -7.94
C ILE A 229 -1.72 -24.64 -7.31
N ALA A 230 -0.86 -23.75 -6.80
CA ALA A 230 -1.31 -22.48 -6.22
C ALA A 230 -2.03 -21.59 -7.23
N ALA A 231 -1.52 -21.51 -8.46
CA ALA A 231 -2.16 -20.78 -9.55
C ALA A 231 -3.50 -21.42 -9.91
N GLY A 232 -3.54 -22.70 -10.24
CA GLY A 232 -4.77 -23.39 -10.62
C GLY A 232 -5.85 -23.32 -9.55
N ALA A 233 -5.49 -23.49 -8.27
CA ALA A 233 -6.41 -23.35 -7.14
C ALA A 233 -6.97 -21.91 -7.04
N LEU A 234 -6.12 -20.90 -7.17
CA LEU A 234 -6.56 -19.50 -7.16
C LEU A 234 -7.51 -19.20 -8.32
N LEU A 235 -7.17 -19.61 -9.54
CA LEU A 235 -8.01 -19.38 -10.71
C LEU A 235 -9.36 -20.11 -10.58
N LYS A 236 -9.35 -21.34 -10.06
CA LYS A 236 -10.57 -22.11 -9.79
C LYS A 236 -11.47 -21.40 -8.77
N TYR A 237 -10.87 -20.90 -7.68
CA TYR A 237 -11.57 -20.11 -6.66
C TYR A 237 -12.17 -18.82 -7.25
N LEU A 238 -11.42 -18.13 -8.11
CA LEU A 238 -11.90 -16.95 -8.82
C LEU A 238 -13.07 -17.28 -9.76
N ILE A 239 -12.99 -18.35 -10.54
CA ILE A 239 -14.09 -18.78 -11.43
C ILE A 239 -15.37 -19.05 -10.63
N GLU A 240 -15.25 -19.68 -9.46
CA GLU A 240 -16.41 -20.05 -8.63
C GLU A 240 -17.00 -18.89 -7.83
N THR A 241 -16.17 -17.96 -7.37
CA THR A 241 -16.67 -16.74 -6.71
C THR A 241 -17.29 -15.79 -7.73
N GLN A 242 -16.65 -15.62 -8.89
CA GLN A 242 -17.10 -14.65 -9.89
C GLN A 242 -18.25 -15.17 -10.74
N LYS A 243 -18.34 -16.48 -10.96
CA LYS A 243 -19.37 -17.17 -11.77
C LYS A 243 -19.57 -16.55 -13.16
N ARG A 244 -18.52 -15.94 -13.69
CA ARG A 244 -18.43 -15.29 -15.00
C ARG A 244 -17.10 -15.63 -15.63
N ASP A 245 -17.02 -15.41 -16.93
CA ASP A 245 -15.77 -15.54 -17.66
C ASP A 245 -14.76 -14.49 -17.18
N LEU A 246 -13.50 -14.91 -17.00
CA LEU A 246 -12.39 -14.10 -16.49
C LEU A 246 -11.40 -13.77 -17.61
N SER A 247 -11.90 -13.58 -18.83
CA SER A 247 -11.11 -13.37 -20.05
C SER A 247 -10.19 -12.13 -20.03
N HIS A 248 -10.39 -11.20 -19.08
CA HIS A 248 -9.46 -10.10 -18.80
C HIS A 248 -8.20 -10.54 -18.04
N ILE A 249 -8.18 -11.71 -17.39
CA ILE A 249 -6.95 -12.32 -16.87
C ILE A 249 -6.24 -12.99 -18.04
N THR A 250 -5.49 -12.18 -18.77
CA THR A 250 -4.93 -12.54 -20.09
C THR A 250 -3.58 -13.24 -20.02
N ARG A 251 -2.87 -13.09 -18.90
CA ARG A 251 -1.51 -13.63 -18.75
C ARG A 251 -1.22 -14.03 -17.31
N LEU A 252 -0.64 -15.21 -17.14
CA LEU A 252 0.04 -15.62 -15.91
C LEU A 252 1.54 -15.32 -16.05
N SER A 253 2.09 -14.57 -15.09
CA SER A 253 3.52 -14.19 -15.10
C SER A 253 4.27 -14.86 -13.96
N VAL A 254 5.29 -15.62 -14.30
CA VAL A 254 6.28 -16.10 -13.32
C VAL A 254 7.19 -14.95 -12.93
N TYR A 255 7.38 -14.75 -11.63
CA TYR A 255 8.33 -13.77 -11.11
C TYR A 255 9.35 -14.43 -10.19
N ALA A 256 10.56 -13.88 -10.18
CA ALA A 256 11.62 -14.32 -9.28
C ALA A 256 11.75 -13.32 -8.13
N THR A 257 11.78 -13.82 -6.90
CA THR A 257 11.96 -13.00 -5.68
C THR A 257 13.29 -12.26 -5.67
N GLY A 258 14.30 -12.77 -6.37
CA GLY A 258 15.63 -12.16 -6.46
C GLY A 258 15.79 -11.01 -7.48
N LYS A 259 14.73 -10.50 -8.12
CA LYS A 259 14.85 -9.34 -9.05
C LYS A 259 14.71 -7.98 -8.37
N TYR A 260 14.20 -7.97 -7.14
CA TYR A 260 13.88 -6.75 -6.41
C TYR A 260 14.60 -6.72 -5.07
N MET A 261 14.79 -5.51 -4.55
CA MET A 261 15.29 -5.28 -3.21
C MET A 261 14.25 -5.79 -2.21
N LEU A 262 14.67 -6.59 -1.24
CA LEU A 262 13.78 -7.05 -0.20
C LEU A 262 13.66 -5.98 0.88
N LEU A 263 12.41 -5.63 1.20
CA LEU A 263 12.02 -4.63 2.19
C LEU A 263 11.03 -5.28 3.14
N ASP A 264 11.47 -5.53 4.38
CA ASP A 264 10.60 -6.08 5.41
C ASP A 264 9.53 -5.07 5.84
N SER A 265 8.50 -5.56 6.53
CA SER A 265 7.38 -4.73 6.98
C SER A 265 7.82 -3.59 7.90
N SER A 266 8.80 -3.87 8.76
CA SER A 266 9.39 -2.88 9.67
C SER A 266 10.03 -1.74 8.88
N THR A 267 10.79 -2.04 7.82
CA THR A 267 11.44 -1.05 6.95
C THR A 267 10.45 -0.23 6.15
N ARG A 268 9.45 -0.86 5.54
CA ARG A 268 8.39 -0.15 4.81
C ARG A 268 7.70 0.90 5.69
N ARG A 269 7.42 0.51 6.95
CA ARG A 269 6.75 1.34 7.94
C ARG A 269 7.66 2.44 8.51
N ASN A 270 8.89 2.11 8.88
CA ASN A 270 9.86 3.05 9.49
C ASN A 270 10.35 4.11 8.49
N LEU A 271 10.48 3.73 7.21
CA LEU A 271 10.78 4.65 6.12
C LEU A 271 9.56 5.41 5.60
N GLU A 272 8.35 5.09 6.09
CA GLU A 272 7.09 5.72 5.70
C GLU A 272 6.95 5.77 4.17
N LEU A 273 7.13 4.62 3.50
CA LEU A 273 7.20 4.57 2.03
C LEU A 273 5.87 4.97 1.38
N CYS A 274 4.78 4.34 1.83
CA CYS A 274 3.44 4.55 1.27
C CYS A 274 2.52 5.32 2.21
N GLU A 275 2.67 5.12 3.52
CA GLU A 275 1.86 5.72 4.58
C GLU A 275 2.70 6.11 5.81
N THR A 276 2.22 7.08 6.58
CA THR A 276 2.86 7.55 7.81
C THR A 276 2.63 6.59 8.98
N LEU A 277 3.58 6.53 9.93
CA LEU A 277 3.53 5.63 11.08
C LEU A 277 2.32 5.88 12.01
N ARG A 278 1.97 7.14 12.27
CA ARG A 278 0.95 7.51 13.28
C ARG A 278 -0.46 7.61 12.71
N GLU A 279 -0.62 8.36 11.63
CA GLU A 279 -1.95 8.70 11.09
C GLU A 279 -2.38 7.75 9.96
N LYS A 280 -1.51 6.83 9.53
CA LYS A 280 -1.71 5.96 8.35
C LYS A 280 -2.18 6.72 7.10
N GLN A 281 -1.68 7.94 6.92
CA GLN A 281 -2.02 8.80 5.78
C GLN A 281 -0.94 8.74 4.71
N LYS A 282 -1.34 9.02 3.46
CA LYS A 282 -0.40 9.22 2.36
C LYS A 282 0.44 10.49 2.55
N ARG A 283 -0.15 11.59 3.03
CA ARG A 283 0.57 12.85 3.22
C ARG A 283 1.68 12.66 4.27
N GLY A 284 2.92 12.99 3.90
CA GLY A 284 4.08 12.73 4.77
C GLY A 284 4.77 11.38 4.52
N SER A 285 4.37 10.62 3.49
CA SER A 285 5.10 9.45 3.00
C SER A 285 5.99 9.76 1.79
N LEU A 286 6.91 8.85 1.43
CA LEU A 286 7.69 8.97 0.19
C LEU A 286 6.79 9.01 -1.04
N LEU A 287 5.77 8.15 -1.09
CA LEU A 287 4.79 8.09 -2.16
C LEU A 287 4.11 9.45 -2.36
N TRP A 288 3.77 10.18 -1.30
CA TRP A 288 3.19 11.52 -1.44
C TRP A 288 4.11 12.53 -2.16
N VAL A 289 5.42 12.41 -1.97
CA VAL A 289 6.39 13.28 -2.65
C VAL A 289 6.50 12.92 -4.11
N LEU A 290 6.68 11.63 -4.41
CA LEU A 290 6.94 11.11 -5.75
C LEU A 290 5.69 11.05 -6.63
N ASP A 291 4.52 10.86 -6.04
CA ASP A 291 3.27 10.69 -6.76
C ASP A 291 2.64 12.03 -7.14
N LYS A 292 2.78 12.35 -8.43
CA LYS A 292 2.21 13.46 -9.19
C LYS A 292 1.62 12.94 -10.50
N THR A 293 1.25 11.65 -10.52
CA THR A 293 0.62 10.99 -11.65
C THR A 293 -0.75 11.59 -11.91
N LYS A 294 -1.25 11.39 -13.13
CA LYS A 294 -2.53 11.93 -13.59
C LYS A 294 -3.63 10.88 -13.66
N THR A 295 -3.24 9.61 -13.72
CA THR A 295 -4.12 8.46 -13.80
C THR A 295 -4.00 7.58 -12.56
N ALA A 296 -5.07 6.86 -12.22
CA ALA A 296 -5.09 5.88 -11.13
C ALA A 296 -4.15 4.69 -11.40
N MET A 297 -4.12 4.21 -12.64
CA MET A 297 -3.19 3.15 -13.08
C MET A 297 -1.72 3.58 -12.99
N GLY A 298 -1.40 4.82 -13.34
CA GLY A 298 -0.06 5.38 -13.13
C GLY A 298 0.33 5.46 -11.65
N ALA A 299 -0.61 5.83 -10.78
CA ALA A 299 -0.38 5.86 -9.33
C ALA A 299 -0.08 4.45 -8.77
N ARG A 300 -0.83 3.43 -9.23
CA ARG A 300 -0.57 2.01 -8.87
C ARG A 300 0.79 1.54 -9.38
N ALA A 301 1.15 1.87 -10.62
CA ALA A 301 2.45 1.53 -11.19
C ALA A 301 3.61 2.18 -10.40
N LEU A 302 3.49 3.46 -10.04
CA LEU A 302 4.50 4.16 -9.24
C LEU A 302 4.61 3.58 -7.82
N ARG A 303 3.49 3.29 -7.16
CA ARG A 303 3.47 2.60 -5.86
C ARG A 303 4.21 1.28 -5.94
N ARG A 304 3.94 0.46 -6.96
CA ARG A 304 4.63 -0.81 -7.21
C ARG A 304 6.14 -0.60 -7.37
N HIS A 305 6.58 0.43 -8.09
CA HIS A 305 8.00 0.74 -8.21
C HIS A 305 8.66 1.05 -6.85
N ILE A 306 7.98 1.79 -5.97
CA ILE A 306 8.46 2.11 -4.61
C ILE A 306 8.56 0.85 -3.74
N GLU A 307 7.55 -0.02 -3.81
CA GLU A 307 7.48 -1.25 -3.03
C GLU A 307 8.39 -2.37 -3.58
N GLN A 308 8.83 -2.24 -4.83
CA GLN A 308 9.68 -3.22 -5.54
C GLN A 308 10.86 -2.51 -6.24
N PRO A 309 11.84 -1.98 -5.50
CA PRO A 309 13.05 -1.41 -6.09
C PRO A 309 13.84 -2.49 -6.83
N LEU A 310 14.46 -2.15 -7.95
CA LEU A 310 15.22 -3.10 -8.77
C LEU A 310 16.60 -3.37 -8.16
N ILE A 311 17.16 -4.55 -8.41
CA ILE A 311 18.58 -4.84 -8.10
C ILE A 311 19.44 -5.05 -9.35
N ASP A 312 18.84 -5.00 -10.55
CA ASP A 312 19.56 -5.06 -11.82
C ASP A 312 19.95 -3.64 -12.26
N LYS A 313 21.26 -3.41 -12.36
CA LYS A 313 21.82 -2.14 -12.82
C LYS A 313 21.26 -1.72 -14.17
N LYS A 314 21.13 -2.63 -15.14
CA LYS A 314 20.70 -2.28 -16.50
C LYS A 314 19.26 -1.78 -16.50
N GLU A 315 18.38 -2.44 -15.75
CA GLU A 315 16.97 -2.03 -15.65
C GLU A 315 16.82 -0.68 -14.91
N ILE A 316 17.66 -0.43 -13.89
CA ILE A 316 17.70 0.87 -13.21
C ILE A 316 18.14 1.97 -14.19
N GLU A 317 19.23 1.75 -14.93
CA GLU A 317 19.74 2.70 -15.93
C GLU A 317 18.69 2.96 -17.03
N ARG A 318 18.00 1.93 -17.53
CA ARG A 318 16.91 2.08 -18.51
C ARG A 318 15.78 2.99 -18.00
N ARG A 319 15.41 2.88 -16.73
CA ARG A 319 14.41 3.78 -16.11
C ARG A 319 14.96 5.20 -15.93
N LEU A 320 16.20 5.33 -15.47
CA LEU A 320 16.85 6.64 -15.30
C LEU A 320 16.95 7.39 -16.63
N ASP A 321 17.26 6.70 -17.73
CA ASP A 321 17.35 7.30 -19.07
C ASP A 321 15.98 7.83 -19.55
N ALA A 322 14.90 7.08 -19.30
CA ALA A 322 13.55 7.54 -19.61
C ALA A 322 13.13 8.77 -18.77
N VAL A 323 13.46 8.77 -17.48
CA VAL A 323 13.18 9.90 -16.58
C VAL A 323 14.02 11.12 -16.96
N GLU A 324 15.29 10.94 -17.34
CA GLU A 324 16.19 12.00 -17.82
C GLU A 324 15.63 12.65 -19.09
N GLU A 325 15.24 11.84 -20.08
CA GLU A 325 14.69 12.35 -21.35
C GLU A 325 13.38 13.12 -21.14
N LEU A 326 12.47 12.63 -20.28
CA LEU A 326 11.23 13.33 -19.93
C LEU A 326 11.49 14.60 -19.09
N LYS A 327 12.55 14.62 -18.28
CA LYS A 327 12.93 15.79 -17.48
C LYS A 327 13.48 16.89 -18.39
N ASP A 328 14.33 16.53 -19.34
CA ASP A 328 14.99 17.48 -20.25
C ASP A 328 14.02 18.02 -21.32
N ASN A 329 13.02 17.22 -21.73
CA ASN A 329 11.96 17.64 -22.66
C ASN A 329 10.70 18.11 -21.91
N ALA A 330 10.82 19.21 -21.16
CA ALA A 330 9.76 19.71 -20.28
C ALA A 330 8.42 20.01 -21.00
N ILE A 331 8.45 20.52 -22.23
CA ILE A 331 7.24 20.82 -23.03
C ILE A 331 6.49 19.52 -23.33
N SER A 332 7.16 18.55 -23.96
CA SER A 332 6.59 17.23 -24.27
C SER A 332 6.05 16.53 -23.03
N ARG A 333 6.74 16.64 -21.89
CA ARG A 333 6.29 16.07 -20.63
C ARG A 333 4.99 16.73 -20.13
N GLU A 334 4.87 18.05 -20.15
CA GLU A 334 3.64 18.71 -19.72
C GLU A 334 2.47 18.43 -20.67
N GLU A 335 2.69 18.38 -21.99
CA GLU A 335 1.68 17.99 -22.97
C GLU A 335 1.19 16.55 -22.72
N ILE A 336 2.10 15.59 -22.55
CA ILE A 336 1.75 14.20 -22.18
C ILE A 336 0.90 14.21 -20.90
N ARG A 337 1.32 14.95 -19.86
CA ARG A 337 0.59 15.01 -18.59
C ARG A 337 -0.77 15.70 -18.68
N GLU A 338 -0.95 16.62 -19.61
CA GLU A 338 -2.25 17.22 -19.89
C GLU A 338 -3.19 16.18 -20.51
N TYR A 339 -2.75 15.47 -21.54
CA TYR A 339 -3.54 14.38 -22.15
C TYR A 339 -3.84 13.24 -21.17
N LEU A 340 -2.88 12.85 -20.33
CA LEU A 340 -3.09 11.84 -19.29
C LEU A 340 -4.17 12.24 -18.28
N SER A 341 -4.42 13.54 -18.06
CA SER A 341 -5.43 13.99 -17.08
C SER A 341 -6.87 13.71 -17.50
N SER A 342 -7.11 13.48 -18.78
CA SER A 342 -8.41 13.11 -19.34
C SER A 342 -8.60 11.60 -19.49
N ILE A 343 -7.55 10.81 -19.22
CA ILE A 343 -7.59 9.35 -19.28
C ILE A 343 -8.13 8.80 -17.96
N TYR A 344 -9.24 8.08 -18.05
CA TYR A 344 -9.83 7.34 -16.94
C TYR A 344 -9.08 6.03 -16.68
N ASP A 345 -9.45 5.32 -15.61
CA ASP A 345 -8.84 4.03 -15.26
C ASP A 345 -9.21 2.93 -16.26
N LEU A 346 -8.44 2.85 -17.36
CA LEU A 346 -8.65 1.89 -18.44
C LEU A 346 -8.60 0.45 -17.94
N GLU A 347 -7.71 0.11 -17.01
CA GLU A 347 -7.58 -1.25 -16.47
C GLU A 347 -8.91 -1.71 -15.81
N ARG A 348 -9.48 -0.87 -14.93
CA ARG A 348 -10.75 -1.18 -14.24
C ARG A 348 -11.98 -1.04 -15.14
N LEU A 349 -11.98 -0.07 -16.06
CA LEU A 349 -13.07 0.10 -17.03
C LEU A 349 -13.25 -1.15 -17.89
N VAL A 350 -12.14 -1.67 -18.40
CA VAL A 350 -12.11 -2.85 -19.25
C VAL A 350 -12.53 -4.10 -18.50
N CYS A 351 -12.13 -4.25 -17.24
CA CYS A 351 -12.64 -5.30 -16.37
C CYS A 351 -14.19 -5.24 -16.29
N ARG A 352 -14.80 -4.07 -16.13
CA ARG A 352 -16.28 -3.98 -16.10
C ARG A 352 -16.94 -4.30 -17.43
N ILE A 353 -16.27 -4.02 -18.55
CA ILE A 353 -16.73 -4.36 -19.90
C ILE A 353 -16.77 -5.88 -20.05
N THR A 354 -15.69 -6.60 -19.71
CA THR A 354 -15.63 -8.07 -19.78
C THR A 354 -16.59 -8.72 -18.78
N TYR A 355 -16.71 -8.14 -17.58
CA TYR A 355 -17.69 -8.57 -16.59
C TYR A 355 -19.13 -8.21 -16.96
N GLN A 356 -19.41 -7.57 -18.09
CA GLN A 356 -20.77 -7.20 -18.49
C GLN A 356 -21.52 -6.32 -17.46
N SER A 357 -20.76 -5.58 -16.63
CA SER A 357 -21.28 -4.68 -15.60
C SER A 357 -21.05 -3.20 -15.92
N ALA A 358 -20.28 -2.91 -16.97
CA ALA A 358 -20.07 -1.54 -17.47
C ALA A 358 -21.41 -0.92 -17.88
N ASN A 359 -21.62 0.34 -17.47
CA ASN A 359 -22.78 1.15 -17.85
C ASN A 359 -22.46 2.05 -19.08
N PRO A 360 -23.46 2.67 -19.72
CA PRO A 360 -23.23 3.50 -20.91
C PRO A 360 -22.25 4.66 -20.69
N ARG A 361 -22.20 5.24 -19.48
CA ARG A 361 -21.24 6.29 -19.15
C ARG A 361 -19.81 5.77 -19.02
N ASP A 362 -19.64 4.52 -18.61
CA ASP A 362 -18.34 3.86 -18.61
C ASP A 362 -17.78 3.73 -20.05
N LEU A 363 -18.64 3.45 -21.05
CA LEU A 363 -18.21 3.43 -22.45
C LEU A 363 -17.82 4.83 -22.96
N ILE A 364 -18.50 5.89 -22.53
CA ILE A 364 -18.11 7.27 -22.86
C ILE A 364 -16.78 7.65 -22.18
N ALA A 365 -16.59 7.28 -20.91
CA ALA A 365 -15.31 7.47 -20.24
C ALA A 365 -14.17 6.70 -20.93
N PHE A 366 -14.48 5.50 -21.44
CA PHE A 366 -13.57 4.70 -22.24
C PHE A 366 -13.21 5.42 -23.56
N GLU A 367 -14.21 5.90 -24.32
CA GLU A 367 -13.99 6.64 -25.58
C GLU A 367 -13.18 7.93 -25.37
N HIS A 368 -13.51 8.74 -24.37
CA HIS A 368 -12.74 9.93 -24.03
C HIS A 368 -11.27 9.61 -23.70
N SER A 369 -11.02 8.48 -23.04
CA SER A 369 -9.67 8.02 -22.74
C SER A 369 -8.92 7.61 -24.00
N LEU A 370 -9.56 6.85 -24.89
CA LEU A 370 -8.97 6.39 -26.16
C LEU A 370 -8.63 7.56 -27.09
N ALA A 371 -9.48 8.59 -27.14
CA ALA A 371 -9.27 9.78 -27.96
C ALA A 371 -7.95 10.52 -27.64
N MET A 372 -7.38 10.34 -26.45
CA MET A 372 -6.11 10.96 -26.05
C MET A 372 -4.88 10.15 -26.48
N LEU A 373 -5.01 8.85 -26.74
CA LEU A 373 -3.87 7.97 -27.05
C LEU A 373 -3.10 8.37 -28.32
N PRO A 374 -3.74 8.76 -29.45
CA PRO A 374 -3.03 9.22 -30.64
C PRO A 374 -2.11 10.41 -30.36
N HIS A 375 -2.56 11.36 -29.53
CA HIS A 375 -1.78 12.56 -29.19
C HIS A 375 -0.55 12.20 -28.35
N ILE A 376 -0.71 11.32 -27.37
CA ILE A 376 0.42 10.83 -26.55
C ILE A 376 1.42 10.07 -27.43
N LYS A 377 0.94 9.18 -28.31
CA LYS A 377 1.80 8.38 -29.19
C LYS A 377 2.58 9.25 -30.18
N TYR A 378 1.98 10.33 -30.67
CA TYR A 378 2.66 11.31 -31.53
C TYR A 378 3.86 11.96 -30.82
N ILE A 379 3.69 12.40 -29.57
CA ILE A 379 4.80 12.99 -28.80
C ILE A 379 5.89 11.95 -28.51
N LEU A 380 5.49 10.72 -28.17
CA LEU A 380 6.45 9.63 -27.90
C LEU A 380 7.30 9.25 -29.12
N GLN A 381 6.85 9.52 -30.33
CA GLN A 381 7.58 9.18 -31.56
C GLN A 381 8.98 9.84 -31.62
N GLU A 382 9.13 11.03 -31.03
CA GLU A 382 10.37 11.79 -31.03
C GLU A 382 11.37 11.32 -29.94
N MET A 383 10.89 10.58 -28.93
CA MET A 383 11.71 10.08 -27.82
C MET A 383 12.69 9.00 -28.28
N LYS A 384 13.83 8.86 -27.62
CA LYS A 384 14.95 8.01 -28.06
C LYS A 384 15.37 6.97 -27.03
N SER A 385 15.07 7.18 -25.76
CA SER A 385 15.40 6.21 -24.72
C SER A 385 14.74 4.86 -25.02
N PRO A 386 15.45 3.73 -24.79
CA PRO A 386 14.94 2.40 -25.15
C PRO A 386 13.59 2.09 -24.52
N LEU A 387 13.40 2.48 -23.25
CA LEU A 387 12.15 2.22 -22.54
C LEU A 387 10.99 3.02 -23.13
N LEU A 388 11.16 4.31 -23.44
CA LEU A 388 10.10 5.10 -24.07
C LEU A 388 9.77 4.62 -25.50
N ARG A 389 10.76 4.08 -26.23
CA ARG A 389 10.54 3.44 -27.53
C ARG A 389 9.72 2.16 -27.40
N GLU A 390 9.98 1.33 -26.41
CA GLU A 390 9.16 0.15 -26.12
C GLU A 390 7.73 0.54 -25.72
N LEU A 391 7.56 1.62 -24.95
CA LEU A 391 6.23 2.16 -24.64
C LEU A 391 5.50 2.65 -25.89
N TYR A 392 6.21 3.32 -26.81
CA TYR A 392 5.64 3.75 -28.09
C TYR A 392 5.20 2.55 -28.96
N GLU A 393 5.99 1.49 -29.02
CA GLU A 393 5.70 0.29 -29.82
C GLU A 393 4.53 -0.52 -29.25
N SER A 394 4.43 -0.61 -27.92
CA SER A 394 3.38 -1.37 -27.21
C SER A 394 2.05 -0.63 -27.06
N MET A 395 2.04 0.69 -27.24
CA MET A 395 0.84 1.52 -27.16
C MET A 395 0.06 1.49 -28.49
N ASP A 396 -1.07 0.81 -28.51
CA ASP A 396 -2.06 0.90 -29.60
C ASP A 396 -2.93 2.15 -29.39
N THR A 397 -3.27 2.86 -30.46
CA THR A 397 -4.13 4.04 -30.40
C THR A 397 -5.62 3.69 -30.32
N LEU A 398 -5.99 2.45 -30.70
CA LEU A 398 -7.35 1.91 -30.55
C LEU A 398 -8.43 2.81 -31.20
N GLU A 399 -8.06 3.49 -32.29
CA GLU A 399 -8.93 4.44 -33.02
C GLU A 399 -10.21 3.77 -33.52
N ASP A 400 -10.13 2.50 -33.91
CA ASP A 400 -11.25 1.66 -34.32
C ASP A 400 -12.30 1.51 -33.21
N LEU A 401 -11.86 1.31 -31.96
CA LEU A 401 -12.75 1.21 -30.81
C LEU A 401 -13.31 2.57 -30.39
N CYS A 402 -12.51 3.63 -30.50
CA CYS A 402 -12.95 5.00 -30.26
C CYS A 402 -14.08 5.38 -31.23
N GLU A 403 -13.91 5.11 -32.53
CA GLU A 403 -14.92 5.36 -33.56
C GLU A 403 -16.17 4.50 -33.37
N LEU A 404 -16.03 3.25 -32.93
CA LEU A 404 -17.16 2.38 -32.62
C LEU A 404 -18.05 2.99 -31.53
N VAL A 405 -17.48 3.41 -30.40
CA VAL A 405 -18.26 4.01 -29.32
C VAL A 405 -18.84 5.36 -29.75
N LYS A 406 -18.05 6.18 -30.43
CA LYS A 406 -18.47 7.50 -30.91
C LYS A 406 -19.59 7.43 -31.95
N SER A 407 -19.66 6.37 -32.75
CA SER A 407 -20.76 6.18 -33.71
C SER A 407 -21.99 5.54 -33.06
N ALA A 408 -21.80 4.70 -32.04
CA ALA A 408 -22.89 3.90 -31.46
C ALA A 408 -23.59 4.53 -30.25
N ILE A 409 -22.86 5.20 -29.35
CA ILE A 409 -23.38 5.69 -28.05
C ILE A 409 -23.55 7.21 -28.08
N LYS A 410 -24.63 7.72 -27.48
CA LYS A 410 -24.84 9.17 -27.31
C LYS A 410 -23.83 9.78 -26.33
N ASP A 411 -23.54 11.08 -26.48
CA ASP A 411 -22.57 11.79 -25.63
C ASP A 411 -22.99 11.85 -24.15
N GLU A 412 -24.30 11.95 -23.88
CA GLU A 412 -24.86 11.98 -22.52
C GLU A 412 -25.87 10.84 -22.32
N PRO A 413 -25.42 9.58 -22.16
CA PRO A 413 -26.33 8.47 -21.98
C PRO A 413 -26.79 8.36 -20.51
N PRO A 414 -27.95 7.72 -20.26
CA PRO A 414 -28.42 7.43 -18.92
C PRO A 414 -27.46 6.46 -18.19
N ILE A 415 -27.46 6.51 -16.84
CA ILE A 415 -26.70 5.54 -16.02
C ILE A 415 -27.35 4.16 -16.10
N ALA A 416 -28.69 4.12 -16.08
CA ALA A 416 -29.44 2.88 -16.10
C ALA A 416 -29.43 2.27 -17.51
N MET A 417 -28.93 1.04 -17.63
CA MET A 417 -28.86 0.31 -18.90
C MET A 417 -30.22 -0.03 -19.50
N ARG A 418 -31.28 -0.01 -18.68
CA ARG A 418 -32.66 -0.34 -19.07
C ARG A 418 -33.52 0.89 -19.35
N GLU A 419 -32.95 2.09 -19.22
CA GLU A 419 -33.59 3.32 -19.64
C GLU A 419 -33.05 3.64 -21.03
N GLY A 420 -33.92 3.70 -22.05
CA GLY A 420 -33.47 4.04 -23.40
C GLY A 420 -32.94 5.47 -23.52
N GLY A 421 -32.45 5.80 -24.71
CA GLY A 421 -31.63 6.98 -24.97
C GLY A 421 -30.13 6.68 -24.94
N ILE A 422 -29.71 5.42 -25.14
CA ILE A 422 -28.31 5.00 -25.14
C ILE A 422 -27.70 5.14 -26.54
N ILE A 423 -28.40 4.64 -27.56
CA ILE A 423 -27.88 4.52 -28.92
C ILE A 423 -27.99 5.85 -29.68
N ARG A 424 -26.93 6.22 -30.40
CA ARG A 424 -26.86 7.43 -31.22
C ARG A 424 -27.79 7.35 -32.43
N GLU A 425 -28.33 8.49 -32.83
CA GLU A 425 -29.15 8.59 -34.05
C GLU A 425 -28.31 8.29 -35.29
N GLY A 426 -28.85 7.52 -36.22
CA GLY A 426 -28.16 7.09 -37.44
C GLY A 426 -27.32 5.82 -37.29
N TYR A 427 -27.14 5.27 -36.09
CA TYR A 427 -26.42 4.01 -35.88
C TYR A 427 -27.25 2.81 -36.34
N ASP A 428 -28.54 2.78 -35.99
CA ASP A 428 -29.47 1.73 -36.39
C ASP A 428 -30.80 2.32 -36.90
N LYS A 429 -31.24 1.84 -38.07
CA LYS A 429 -32.42 2.37 -38.75
C LYS A 429 -33.73 2.03 -38.04
N GLU A 430 -33.79 0.89 -37.36
CA GLU A 430 -34.99 0.44 -36.67
C GLU A 430 -35.17 1.21 -35.35
N VAL A 431 -34.08 1.46 -34.62
CA VAL A 431 -34.06 2.37 -33.47
C VAL A 431 -34.57 3.76 -33.85
N ASP A 432 -34.09 4.32 -34.96
CA ASP A 432 -34.50 5.65 -35.42
C ASP A 432 -35.99 5.69 -35.80
N GLN A 433 -36.49 4.64 -36.48
CA GLN A 433 -37.92 4.51 -36.79
C GLN A 433 -38.79 4.42 -35.54
N LEU A 434 -38.39 3.63 -34.54
CA LEU A 434 -39.12 3.49 -33.28
C LEU A 434 -39.08 4.80 -32.46
N ARG A 435 -37.97 5.54 -32.52
CA ARG A 435 -37.83 6.85 -31.86
C ARG A 435 -38.69 7.93 -32.52
N LEU A 436 -38.83 7.90 -33.85
CA LEU A 436 -39.77 8.72 -34.60
C LEU A 436 -41.23 8.38 -34.21
N ALA A 437 -41.60 7.10 -34.19
CA ALA A 437 -42.93 6.66 -33.79
C ALA A 437 -43.31 7.11 -32.36
N LYS A 438 -42.34 7.10 -31.43
CA LYS A 438 -42.52 7.65 -30.07
C LYS A 438 -42.76 9.17 -30.07
N SER A 439 -42.11 9.89 -30.96
CA SER A 439 -42.26 11.35 -31.11
C SER A 439 -43.62 11.70 -31.73
N ASP A 440 -44.01 10.98 -32.78
CA ASP A 440 -45.34 11.09 -33.41
C ASP A 440 -46.46 10.75 -32.42
N GLY A 441 -46.25 9.75 -31.56
CA GLY A 441 -47.18 9.39 -30.49
C GLY A 441 -47.48 10.53 -29.52
N LYS A 442 -46.50 11.38 -29.19
CA LYS A 442 -46.74 12.58 -28.37
C LYS A 442 -47.59 13.61 -29.11
N GLU A 443 -47.41 13.74 -30.42
CA GLU A 443 -48.22 14.63 -31.24
C GLU A 443 -49.68 14.12 -31.34
N TRP A 444 -49.87 12.81 -31.46
CA TRP A 444 -51.20 12.18 -31.43
C TRP A 444 -51.91 12.43 -30.08
N LEU A 445 -51.19 12.29 -28.96
CA LEU A 445 -51.74 12.61 -27.63
C LEU A 445 -52.12 14.09 -27.51
N ALA A 446 -51.29 15.01 -28.02
CA ALA A 446 -51.61 16.44 -28.00
C ALA A 446 -52.84 16.78 -28.86
N LYS A 447 -52.97 16.15 -30.03
CA LYS A 447 -54.17 16.28 -30.89
C LYS A 447 -55.42 15.73 -30.21
N LEU A 448 -55.32 14.57 -29.56
CA LEU A 448 -56.42 13.97 -28.82
C LEU A 448 -56.85 14.85 -27.63
N GLU A 449 -55.89 15.38 -26.85
CA GLU A 449 -56.17 16.32 -25.76
C GLU A 449 -56.91 17.56 -26.25
N ALA A 450 -56.46 18.16 -27.35
CA ALA A 450 -57.09 19.34 -27.94
C ALA A 450 -58.52 19.04 -28.42
N ASN A 451 -58.70 17.94 -29.14
CA ASN A 451 -60.00 17.51 -29.65
C ASN A 451 -61.00 17.23 -28.50
N GLU A 452 -60.57 16.52 -27.46
CA GLU A 452 -61.42 16.21 -26.31
C GLU A 452 -61.74 17.46 -25.47
N ARG A 453 -60.80 18.40 -25.37
CA ARG A 453 -61.01 19.70 -24.71
C ARG A 453 -62.06 20.54 -25.45
N GLU A 454 -62.05 20.55 -26.78
CA GLU A 454 -63.04 21.24 -27.60
C GLU A 454 -64.42 20.57 -27.54
N LYS A 455 -64.48 19.23 -27.67
CA LYS A 455 -65.75 18.48 -27.63
C LYS A 455 -66.48 18.59 -26.29
N THR A 456 -65.75 18.53 -25.17
CA THR A 456 -66.35 18.50 -23.83
C THR A 456 -66.53 19.89 -23.20
N GLY A 457 -65.84 20.91 -23.73
CA GLY A 457 -65.80 22.26 -23.16
C GLY A 457 -65.02 22.37 -21.84
N ILE A 458 -64.34 21.31 -21.40
CA ILE A 458 -63.59 21.26 -20.14
C ILE A 458 -62.21 21.89 -20.33
N LYS A 459 -62.08 23.19 -20.08
CA LYS A 459 -60.84 23.96 -20.34
C LYS A 459 -59.55 23.42 -19.69
N ASN A 460 -59.67 22.70 -18.57
CA ASN A 460 -58.53 22.18 -17.80
C ASN A 460 -58.26 20.68 -18.00
N LEU A 461 -58.93 20.04 -18.97
CA LEU A 461 -58.70 18.64 -19.31
C LEU A 461 -57.26 18.45 -19.79
N LYS A 462 -56.55 17.50 -19.18
CA LYS A 462 -55.18 17.14 -19.52
C LYS A 462 -55.00 15.64 -19.56
N ILE A 463 -54.25 15.16 -20.54
CA ILE A 463 -53.76 13.79 -20.57
C ILE A 463 -52.50 13.73 -19.70
N ARG A 464 -52.47 12.80 -18.75
CA ARG A 464 -51.30 12.56 -17.89
C ARG A 464 -50.94 11.08 -17.90
N PHE A 465 -49.70 10.78 -17.57
CA PHE A 465 -49.20 9.42 -17.42
C PHE A 465 -48.96 9.08 -15.94
N ASN A 466 -49.23 7.83 -15.56
CA ASN A 466 -48.82 7.26 -14.28
C ASN A 466 -48.36 5.82 -14.49
N LYS A 467 -47.24 5.45 -13.86
CA LYS A 467 -46.64 4.11 -13.97
C LYS A 467 -47.62 2.96 -13.64
N VAL A 468 -48.61 3.18 -12.79
CA VAL A 468 -49.58 2.15 -12.35
C VAL A 468 -50.77 2.01 -13.29
N PHE A 469 -51.22 3.10 -13.92
CA PHE A 469 -52.51 3.12 -14.64
C PHE A 469 -52.43 3.46 -16.12
N GLY A 470 -51.23 3.81 -16.62
CA GLY A 470 -51.00 4.23 -18.00
C GLY A 470 -51.34 5.71 -18.22
N TYR A 471 -51.76 6.03 -19.45
CA TYR A 471 -52.26 7.36 -19.79
C TYR A 471 -53.71 7.50 -19.33
N TYR A 472 -54.09 8.69 -18.86
CA TYR A 472 -55.45 8.99 -18.42
C TYR A 472 -55.79 10.45 -18.63
N LEU A 473 -57.08 10.71 -18.75
CA LEU A 473 -57.68 12.04 -18.78
C LEU A 473 -58.01 12.46 -17.35
N GLU A 474 -57.40 13.55 -16.87
CA GLU A 474 -57.67 14.11 -15.56
C GLU A 474 -58.71 15.24 -15.65
N VAL A 475 -59.82 15.08 -14.92
CA VAL A 475 -60.91 16.07 -14.88
C VAL A 475 -61.13 16.51 -13.43
N THR A 476 -61.08 17.82 -13.17
CA THR A 476 -61.34 18.36 -11.82
C THR A 476 -62.81 18.18 -11.44
N ASN A 477 -63.09 17.99 -10.14
CA ASN A 477 -64.46 17.73 -9.65
C ASN A 477 -65.52 18.75 -10.10
N SER A 478 -65.13 20.02 -10.31
CA SER A 478 -66.01 21.10 -10.79
C SER A 478 -66.63 20.85 -12.17
N PHE A 479 -66.00 20.01 -13.01
CA PHE A 479 -66.47 19.70 -14.36
C PHE A 479 -66.97 18.24 -14.50
N LYS A 480 -67.19 17.55 -13.38
CA LYS A 480 -67.62 16.14 -13.39
C LYS A 480 -68.93 15.91 -14.15
N ASN A 481 -69.86 16.86 -14.09
CA ASN A 481 -71.15 16.77 -14.78
C ASN A 481 -71.05 16.92 -16.32
N LEU A 482 -69.88 17.35 -16.83
CA LEU A 482 -69.60 17.53 -18.26
C LEU A 482 -68.81 16.33 -18.83
N VAL A 483 -68.51 15.32 -18.01
CA VAL A 483 -67.81 14.12 -18.45
C VAL A 483 -68.76 13.25 -19.27
N PRO A 484 -68.43 12.89 -20.52
CA PRO A 484 -69.29 12.06 -21.36
C PRO A 484 -69.40 10.60 -20.89
N ASP A 485 -70.49 9.92 -21.27
CA ASP A 485 -70.77 8.53 -20.85
C ASP A 485 -69.75 7.49 -21.38
N TYR A 486 -69.01 7.81 -22.45
CA TYR A 486 -67.99 6.91 -23.01
C TYR A 486 -66.66 6.95 -22.25
N TYR A 487 -66.51 7.84 -21.26
CA TYR A 487 -65.34 7.89 -20.40
C TYR A 487 -65.43 6.79 -19.34
N THR A 488 -64.48 5.86 -19.35
CA THR A 488 -64.40 4.81 -18.34
C THR A 488 -63.57 5.29 -17.16
N ARG A 489 -64.16 5.36 -15.96
CA ARG A 489 -63.47 5.85 -14.76
C ARG A 489 -62.42 4.85 -14.26
N LYS A 490 -61.18 5.30 -14.05
CA LYS A 490 -60.08 4.50 -13.47
C LYS A 490 -59.84 4.77 -11.99
N GLN A 491 -59.87 6.03 -11.56
CA GLN A 491 -59.54 6.39 -10.17
C GLN A 491 -60.22 7.71 -9.75
N THR A 492 -60.64 7.80 -8.49
CA THR A 492 -61.13 9.02 -7.86
C THR A 492 -60.08 9.58 -6.90
N LEU A 493 -59.71 10.85 -7.06
CA LEU A 493 -58.84 11.60 -6.16
C LEU A 493 -59.65 12.64 -5.37
N ALA A 494 -59.04 13.24 -4.35
CA ALA A 494 -59.70 14.27 -3.53
C ALA A 494 -60.26 15.45 -4.36
N ASN A 495 -59.56 15.88 -5.41
CA ASN A 495 -59.90 17.07 -6.21
C ASN A 495 -60.19 16.81 -7.70
N ALA A 496 -60.03 15.56 -8.16
CA ALA A 496 -60.17 15.20 -9.57
C ALA A 496 -60.55 13.74 -9.77
N GLU A 497 -61.07 13.40 -10.94
CA GLU A 497 -61.32 12.02 -11.38
C GLU A 497 -60.48 11.72 -12.63
N ARG A 498 -59.99 10.48 -12.71
CA ARG A 498 -59.16 9.98 -13.82
C ARG A 498 -59.97 9.02 -14.67
N PHE A 499 -59.96 9.24 -15.98
CA PHE A 499 -60.72 8.47 -16.97
C PHE A 499 -59.83 7.92 -18.09
N ILE A 500 -60.30 6.87 -18.75
CA ILE A 500 -59.73 6.30 -19.98
C ILE A 500 -60.83 6.24 -21.05
N ILE A 501 -60.46 6.46 -22.31
CA ILE A 501 -61.34 6.27 -23.47
C ILE A 501 -60.73 5.22 -24.41
N PRO A 502 -61.52 4.52 -25.24
CA PRO A 502 -61.01 3.49 -26.14
C PRO A 502 -59.87 3.97 -27.05
N GLU A 503 -60.02 5.15 -27.64
CA GLU A 503 -59.02 5.77 -28.52
C GLU A 503 -57.68 6.05 -27.79
N LEU A 504 -57.75 6.52 -26.54
CA LEU A 504 -56.57 6.74 -25.70
C LEU A 504 -55.90 5.41 -25.31
N LYS A 505 -56.69 4.33 -25.16
CA LYS A 505 -56.16 3.02 -24.83
C LYS A 505 -55.41 2.38 -26.01
N GLU A 506 -55.93 2.50 -27.23
CA GLU A 506 -55.23 2.05 -28.44
C GLU A 506 -53.92 2.81 -28.67
N LEU A 507 -53.94 4.13 -28.47
CA LEU A 507 -52.73 4.96 -28.53
C LEU A 507 -51.73 4.60 -27.43
N GLU A 508 -52.20 4.36 -26.20
CA GLU A 508 -51.36 3.88 -25.09
C GLU A 508 -50.66 2.57 -25.45
N ASP A 509 -51.40 1.57 -25.95
CA ASP A 509 -50.83 0.26 -26.28
C ASP A 509 -49.81 0.35 -27.42
N THR A 510 -50.05 1.24 -28.40
CA THR A 510 -49.12 1.48 -29.52
C THR A 510 -47.84 2.20 -29.04
N ILE A 511 -47.98 3.24 -28.21
CA ILE A 511 -46.85 4.04 -27.70
C ILE A 511 -45.99 3.20 -26.75
N LEU A 512 -46.61 2.54 -25.76
CA LEU A 512 -45.89 1.71 -24.80
C LEU A 512 -45.23 0.51 -25.49
N GLY A 513 -45.92 -0.14 -26.43
CA GLY A 513 -45.35 -1.25 -27.19
C GLY A 513 -44.15 -0.84 -28.07
N ALA A 514 -44.18 0.35 -28.67
CA ALA A 514 -43.04 0.90 -29.40
C ALA A 514 -41.88 1.29 -28.45
N GLU A 515 -42.20 1.84 -27.28
CA GLU A 515 -41.23 2.23 -26.25
C GLU A 515 -40.49 1.01 -25.66
N ASP A 516 -41.22 -0.05 -25.33
CA ASP A 516 -40.63 -1.30 -24.82
C ASP A 516 -39.73 -1.97 -25.87
N LYS A 517 -40.16 -2.01 -27.14
CA LYS A 517 -39.34 -2.52 -28.25
C LYS A 517 -38.09 -1.68 -28.45
N LEU A 518 -38.21 -0.35 -28.40
CA LEU A 518 -37.08 0.57 -28.52
C LEU A 518 -36.06 0.30 -27.41
N TYR A 519 -36.50 0.17 -26.16
CA TYR A 519 -35.61 -0.08 -25.03
C TYR A 519 -34.92 -1.45 -25.10
N ALA A 520 -35.66 -2.49 -25.50
CA ALA A 520 -35.08 -3.82 -25.71
C ALA A 520 -34.03 -3.82 -26.83
N LEU A 521 -34.31 -3.17 -27.96
CA LEU A 521 -33.39 -3.09 -29.09
C LEU A 521 -32.15 -2.24 -28.76
N GLU A 522 -32.32 -1.08 -28.11
CA GLU A 522 -31.18 -0.27 -27.67
C GLU A 522 -30.29 -1.03 -26.68
N TYR A 523 -30.88 -1.79 -25.75
CA TYR A 523 -30.12 -2.63 -24.83
C TYR A 523 -29.36 -3.74 -25.56
N GLN A 524 -29.96 -4.37 -26.57
CA GLN A 524 -29.30 -5.38 -27.38
C GLN A 524 -28.09 -4.80 -28.13
N LEU A 525 -28.29 -3.70 -28.86
CA LEU A 525 -27.22 -3.02 -29.59
C LEU A 525 -26.10 -2.55 -28.65
N TYR A 526 -26.45 -2.07 -27.46
CA TYR A 526 -25.49 -1.73 -26.42
C TYR A 526 -24.66 -2.94 -26.01
N CYS A 527 -25.29 -4.10 -25.78
CA CYS A 527 -24.57 -5.34 -25.47
C CYS A 527 -23.62 -5.74 -26.61
N GLU A 528 -24.07 -5.64 -27.87
CA GLU A 528 -23.23 -5.94 -29.03
C GLU A 528 -21.99 -5.03 -29.11
N VAL A 529 -22.13 -3.74 -28.83
CA VAL A 529 -21.00 -2.80 -28.78
C VAL A 529 -20.03 -3.17 -27.66
N ARG A 530 -20.55 -3.43 -26.46
CA ARG A 530 -19.74 -3.84 -25.30
C ARG A 530 -18.96 -5.13 -25.58
N ASP A 531 -19.63 -6.13 -26.18
CA ASP A 531 -19.03 -7.43 -26.45
C ASP A 531 -17.96 -7.34 -27.55
N LYS A 532 -18.13 -6.48 -28.56
CA LYS A 532 -17.09 -6.14 -29.54
C LYS A 532 -15.85 -5.53 -28.89
N ILE A 533 -16.03 -4.61 -27.94
CA ILE A 533 -14.90 -4.02 -27.19
C ILE A 533 -14.22 -5.09 -26.32
N GLY A 534 -15.01 -5.95 -25.67
CA GLY A 534 -14.51 -7.05 -24.84
C GLY A 534 -13.63 -8.04 -25.61
N ALA A 535 -13.89 -8.25 -26.90
CA ALA A 535 -13.05 -9.12 -27.75
C ALA A 535 -11.62 -8.59 -27.96
N GLU A 536 -11.41 -7.28 -27.87
CA GLU A 536 -10.11 -6.61 -28.10
C GLU A 536 -9.33 -6.34 -26.79
N ILE A 537 -9.71 -7.03 -25.70
CA ILE A 537 -9.16 -6.92 -24.34
C ILE A 537 -7.62 -6.84 -24.28
N LEU A 538 -6.92 -7.68 -25.05
CA LEU A 538 -5.46 -7.76 -25.05
C LEU A 538 -4.80 -6.45 -25.52
N ARG A 539 -5.32 -5.85 -26.59
CA ARG A 539 -4.80 -4.60 -27.15
C ARG A 539 -5.01 -3.45 -26.16
N ILE A 540 -6.18 -3.44 -25.51
CA ILE A 540 -6.53 -2.41 -24.54
C ILE A 540 -5.64 -2.50 -23.29
N GLN A 541 -5.45 -3.71 -22.73
CA GLN A 541 -4.59 -3.89 -21.57
C GLN A 541 -3.11 -3.57 -21.85
N SER A 542 -2.61 -3.93 -23.03
CA SER A 542 -1.24 -3.57 -23.44
C SER A 542 -1.04 -2.06 -23.41
N SER A 543 -1.99 -1.34 -24.01
CA SER A 543 -1.96 0.13 -24.09
C SER A 543 -2.12 0.77 -22.71
N ALA A 544 -3.05 0.28 -21.88
CA ALA A 544 -3.25 0.76 -20.51
C ALA A 544 -1.97 0.63 -19.66
N ARG A 545 -1.27 -0.50 -19.74
CA ARG A 545 0.01 -0.70 -19.03
C ARG A 545 1.09 0.27 -19.52
N ALA A 546 1.17 0.50 -20.83
CA ALA A 546 2.13 1.45 -21.41
C ALA A 546 1.86 2.89 -20.93
N VAL A 547 0.58 3.30 -20.90
CA VAL A 547 0.16 4.61 -20.38
C VAL A 547 0.46 4.73 -18.88
N ALA A 548 0.17 3.69 -18.08
CA ALA A 548 0.46 3.68 -16.65
C ALA A 548 1.96 3.86 -16.36
N GLN A 549 2.83 3.18 -17.11
CA GLN A 549 4.28 3.32 -16.98
C GLN A 549 4.75 4.72 -17.40
N LEU A 550 4.23 5.26 -18.51
CA LEU A 550 4.55 6.61 -18.97
C LEU A 550 4.18 7.67 -17.92
N ASP A 551 3.00 7.57 -17.31
CA ASP A 551 2.54 8.50 -16.28
C ASP A 551 3.43 8.43 -15.02
N ALA A 552 3.81 7.22 -14.59
CA ALA A 552 4.75 7.03 -13.48
C ALA A 552 6.11 7.69 -13.75
N PHE A 553 6.71 7.50 -14.94
CA PHE A 553 7.98 8.15 -15.29
C PHE A 553 7.84 9.67 -15.47
N SER A 554 6.73 10.14 -16.03
CA SER A 554 6.42 11.56 -16.15
C SER A 554 6.30 12.23 -14.78
N SER A 555 5.73 11.52 -13.80
CA SER A 555 5.68 11.95 -12.39
C SER A 555 7.07 12.07 -11.78
N LEU A 556 7.93 11.07 -11.94
CA LEU A 556 9.31 11.10 -11.44
C LEU A 556 10.11 12.24 -12.08
N ALA A 557 9.97 12.46 -13.38
CA ALA A 557 10.64 13.53 -14.12
C ALA A 557 10.20 14.92 -13.63
N LEU A 558 8.90 15.13 -13.42
CA LEU A 558 8.36 16.38 -12.84
C LEU A 558 8.92 16.64 -11.44
N VAL A 559 8.91 15.62 -10.57
CA VAL A 559 9.43 15.75 -9.20
C VAL A 559 10.92 16.05 -9.23
N ALA A 560 11.66 15.43 -10.15
CA ALA A 560 13.09 15.67 -10.31
C ALA A 560 13.40 17.12 -10.71
N GLU A 561 12.61 17.71 -11.60
CA GLU A 561 12.74 19.12 -11.96
C GLU A 561 12.34 20.04 -10.80
N ARG A 562 11.12 19.86 -10.25
CA ARG A 562 10.56 20.76 -9.22
C ARG A 562 11.33 20.75 -7.90
N ASN A 563 12.02 19.66 -7.57
CA ASN A 563 12.74 19.50 -6.32
C ASN A 563 14.27 19.58 -6.52
N GLN A 564 14.73 19.85 -7.75
CA GLN A 564 16.15 19.89 -8.10
C GLN A 564 16.87 18.59 -7.70
N TYR A 565 16.30 17.45 -8.10
CA TYR A 565 16.94 16.15 -7.92
C TYR A 565 17.90 15.87 -9.06
N VAL A 566 18.92 15.08 -8.75
CA VAL A 566 20.02 14.74 -9.66
C VAL A 566 19.97 13.28 -10.04
N ARG A 567 20.45 12.96 -11.24
CA ARG A 567 20.58 11.57 -11.69
C ARG A 567 21.69 10.88 -10.89
N PRO A 568 21.42 9.78 -10.18
CA PRO A 568 22.47 9.02 -9.51
C PRO A 568 23.28 8.21 -10.53
N SER A 569 24.58 8.03 -10.28
CA SER A 569 25.38 7.01 -10.97
C SER A 569 25.25 5.67 -10.26
N ILE A 570 25.06 4.58 -10.99
CA ILE A 570 24.95 3.23 -10.43
C ILE A 570 26.27 2.48 -10.62
N ASN A 571 26.89 2.08 -9.51
CA ASN A 571 28.17 1.36 -9.50
C ASN A 571 28.05 -0.07 -8.95
N GLU A 572 28.99 -0.92 -9.34
CA GLU A 572 29.12 -2.30 -8.82
C GLU A 572 30.25 -2.42 -7.78
N LYS A 573 30.85 -1.28 -7.39
CA LYS A 573 31.98 -1.23 -6.45
C LYS A 573 31.54 -1.28 -4.98
N GLY A 574 30.23 -1.27 -4.72
CA GLY A 574 29.65 -1.28 -3.38
C GLY A 574 29.81 0.03 -2.61
N VAL A 575 30.09 1.14 -3.31
CA VAL A 575 30.28 2.46 -2.70
C VAL A 575 28.97 3.22 -2.68
N ILE A 576 28.62 3.81 -1.53
CA ILE A 576 27.51 4.75 -1.38
C ILE A 576 28.14 6.11 -1.07
N ASP A 577 28.19 7.00 -2.06
CA ASP A 577 28.67 8.38 -1.89
C ASP A 577 27.55 9.36 -2.26
N ILE A 578 27.05 10.10 -1.27
CA ILE A 578 26.00 11.11 -1.40
C ILE A 578 26.60 12.44 -0.97
N LYS A 579 26.54 13.45 -1.85
CA LYS A 579 26.92 14.83 -1.54
C LYS A 579 25.70 15.70 -1.37
N ASP A 580 25.66 16.47 -0.29
CA ASP A 580 24.53 17.34 0.08
C ASP A 580 23.17 16.64 -0.09
N GLY A 581 23.07 15.42 0.44
CA GLY A 581 21.82 14.68 0.48
C GLY A 581 20.77 15.39 1.33
N ARG A 582 19.51 15.29 0.92
CA ARG A 582 18.34 15.85 1.61
C ARG A 582 17.27 14.78 1.81
N HIS A 583 16.51 14.88 2.90
CA HIS A 583 15.42 13.94 3.13
C HIS A 583 14.20 14.32 2.27
N PRO A 584 13.75 13.48 1.32
CA PRO A 584 12.77 13.86 0.30
C PRO A 584 11.41 14.30 0.86
N VAL A 585 10.99 13.70 1.98
CA VAL A 585 9.75 14.06 2.68
C VAL A 585 9.92 15.28 3.59
N VAL A 586 10.90 15.24 4.50
CA VAL A 586 11.07 16.29 5.52
C VAL A 586 11.41 17.64 4.89
N GLU A 587 12.17 17.68 3.78
CA GLU A 587 12.43 18.93 3.06
C GLU A 587 11.14 19.62 2.58
N ARG A 588 10.09 18.83 2.25
CA ARG A 588 8.79 19.35 1.80
C ARG A 588 7.86 19.72 2.94
N MET A 589 8.09 19.20 4.15
CA MET A 589 7.30 19.52 5.34
C MET A 589 7.82 20.76 6.08
N ILE A 590 9.10 21.08 5.93
CA ILE A 590 9.70 22.26 6.56
C ILE A 590 9.46 23.50 5.67
N PRO A 591 8.81 24.56 6.17
CA PRO A 591 8.63 25.80 5.41
C PRO A 591 9.95 26.54 5.16
N ASN A 592 10.04 27.26 4.04
CA ASN A 592 11.14 28.16 3.64
C ASN A 592 12.50 27.49 3.36
N ASP A 593 12.54 26.26 2.85
CA ASP A 593 13.77 25.58 2.38
C ASP A 593 14.91 25.51 3.42
N MET A 594 14.60 25.56 4.71
CA MET A 594 15.58 25.52 5.81
C MET A 594 16.15 24.11 6.09
N PHE A 595 15.98 23.15 5.18
CA PHE A 595 16.52 21.80 5.36
C PHE A 595 18.05 21.82 5.17
N ILE A 596 18.79 21.21 6.10
CA ILE A 596 20.26 21.21 6.08
C ILE A 596 20.75 19.91 5.44
N ALA A 597 21.40 20.05 4.29
CA ALA A 597 21.91 18.93 3.51
C ALA A 597 23.16 18.30 4.15
N ASN A 598 23.32 16.98 3.99
CA ASN A 598 24.38 16.20 4.61
C ASN A 598 25.03 15.22 3.64
N ASP A 599 26.34 15.05 3.78
CA ASP A 599 27.10 14.07 3.02
C ASP A 599 27.01 12.70 3.69
N THR A 600 26.98 11.64 2.88
CA THR A 600 27.07 10.26 3.35
C THR A 600 28.11 9.52 2.53
N PHE A 601 29.08 8.87 3.20
CA PHE A 601 30.07 8.03 2.52
C PHE A 601 30.18 6.68 3.21
N LEU A 602 29.81 5.60 2.50
CA LEU A 602 29.96 4.23 2.94
C LEU A 602 30.64 3.38 1.85
N ASN A 603 31.48 2.42 2.25
CA ASN A 603 32.08 1.46 1.34
C ASN A 603 32.30 0.10 2.00
N ASP A 604 32.62 -0.91 1.20
CA ASP A 604 32.86 -2.26 1.70
C ASP A 604 34.24 -2.44 2.37
N LYS A 605 34.99 -1.36 2.62
CA LYS A 605 36.35 -1.38 3.16
C LYS A 605 36.42 -0.60 4.48
N LYS A 606 37.13 0.54 4.50
CA LYS A 606 37.43 1.32 5.71
C LYS A 606 36.25 2.13 6.25
N ASN A 607 35.26 2.45 5.43
CA ASN A 607 34.12 3.29 5.83
C ASN A 607 32.84 2.47 5.77
N ARG A 608 32.80 1.34 6.47
CA ARG A 608 31.66 0.42 6.42
C ARG A 608 30.57 0.80 7.41
N ILE A 609 31.00 1.16 8.63
CA ILE A 609 30.10 1.50 9.73
C ILE A 609 30.36 2.95 10.12
N SER A 610 29.29 3.73 10.16
CA SER A 610 29.29 5.09 10.71
C SER A 610 28.56 5.10 12.05
N VAL A 611 29.29 5.31 13.14
CA VAL A 611 28.72 5.47 14.48
C VAL A 611 28.37 6.95 14.66
N ILE A 612 27.09 7.25 14.81
CA ILE A 612 26.55 8.61 14.82
C ILE A 612 26.12 8.95 16.25
N THR A 613 26.82 9.91 16.85
CA THR A 613 26.54 10.41 18.20
C THR A 613 25.92 11.80 18.17
N GLY A 614 25.19 12.13 19.23
CA GLY A 614 24.60 13.45 19.41
C GLY A 614 23.29 13.41 20.18
N PRO A 615 22.81 14.56 20.66
CA PRO A 615 21.60 14.63 21.48
C PRO A 615 20.34 14.18 20.73
N ASN A 616 19.31 13.84 21.50
CA ASN A 616 17.99 13.53 20.96
C ASN A 616 17.40 14.77 20.28
N MET A 617 16.61 14.59 19.22
CA MET A 617 16.04 15.66 18.38
C MET A 617 17.04 16.46 17.51
N ALA A 618 18.34 16.13 17.54
CA ALA A 618 19.35 16.84 16.75
C ALA A 618 19.36 16.45 15.24
N GLY A 619 18.62 15.42 14.85
CA GLY A 619 18.45 15.00 13.45
C GLY A 619 19.09 13.65 13.05
N LYS A 620 19.58 12.84 14.02
CA LYS A 620 20.22 11.53 13.76
C LYS A 620 19.33 10.62 12.90
N SER A 621 18.11 10.34 13.36
CA SER A 621 17.15 9.46 12.67
C SER A 621 16.76 10.00 11.30
N THR A 622 16.64 11.33 11.15
CA THR A 622 16.36 11.97 9.84
C THR A 622 17.49 11.72 8.85
N TYR A 623 18.74 11.88 9.26
CA TYR A 623 19.91 11.64 8.40
C TYR A 623 20.02 10.17 7.96
N MET A 624 19.73 9.22 8.87
CA MET A 624 19.77 7.80 8.52
C MET A 624 18.64 7.42 7.55
N ARG A 625 17.39 7.81 7.86
CA ARG A 625 16.24 7.55 6.97
C ARG A 625 16.43 8.20 5.61
N GLN A 626 16.99 9.41 5.56
CA GLN A 626 17.37 10.08 4.32
C GLN A 626 18.28 9.20 3.46
N THR A 627 19.33 8.61 4.05
CA THR A 627 20.28 7.78 3.29
C THR A 627 19.57 6.56 2.68
N ALA A 628 18.74 5.84 3.45
CA ALA A 628 17.98 4.71 2.91
C ALA A 628 17.01 5.13 1.82
N LEU A 629 16.29 6.26 2.00
CA LEU A 629 15.35 6.75 0.98
C LEU A 629 16.07 7.15 -0.31
N ILE A 630 17.26 7.75 -0.24
CA ILE A 630 18.07 8.07 -1.43
C ILE A 630 18.50 6.80 -2.17
N VAL A 631 18.98 5.78 -1.45
CA VAL A 631 19.34 4.49 -2.03
C VAL A 631 18.13 3.81 -2.68
N LEU A 632 16.99 3.79 -1.99
CA LEU A 632 15.75 3.25 -2.52
C LEU A 632 15.32 4.01 -3.78
N MET A 633 15.31 5.35 -3.76
CA MET A 633 14.97 6.18 -4.90
C MET A 633 15.88 5.95 -6.11
N ALA A 634 17.18 5.73 -5.89
CA ALA A 634 18.09 5.36 -6.97
C ALA A 634 17.70 4.00 -7.60
N GLN A 635 17.41 2.98 -6.78
CA GLN A 635 17.06 1.63 -7.25
C GLN A 635 15.65 1.49 -7.82
N ILE A 636 14.71 2.42 -7.57
CA ILE A 636 13.44 2.45 -8.32
C ILE A 636 13.60 3.07 -9.72
N GLY A 637 14.75 3.69 -10.01
CA GLY A 637 15.01 4.44 -11.24
C GLY A 637 14.58 5.90 -11.18
N SER A 638 14.53 6.51 -10.00
CA SER A 638 14.25 7.93 -9.79
C SER A 638 15.53 8.74 -9.61
N PHE A 639 15.46 10.03 -9.94
CA PHE A 639 16.46 11.00 -9.54
C PHE A 639 16.37 11.21 -8.02
N VAL A 640 17.47 11.63 -7.40
CA VAL A 640 17.62 11.66 -5.94
C VAL A 640 17.86 13.06 -5.38
N PRO A 641 17.40 13.35 -4.15
CA PRO A 641 17.61 14.63 -3.46
C PRO A 641 19.06 14.80 -2.98
N ALA A 642 19.98 15.09 -3.89
CA ALA A 642 21.41 15.32 -3.59
C ALA A 642 22.01 16.36 -4.56
N ALA A 643 23.24 16.80 -4.31
CA ALA A 643 24.05 17.52 -5.30
C ALA A 643 24.74 16.54 -6.27
N SER A 644 25.17 15.39 -5.76
CA SER A 644 25.64 14.25 -6.55
C SER A 644 25.46 12.95 -5.76
N ALA A 645 25.23 11.83 -6.43
CA ALA A 645 25.12 10.52 -5.79
C ALA A 645 25.75 9.43 -6.65
N ASP A 646 26.66 8.64 -6.07
CA ASP A 646 27.22 7.42 -6.66
C ASP A 646 26.85 6.21 -5.80
N MET A 647 25.94 5.38 -6.30
CA MET A 647 25.21 4.37 -5.54
C MET A 647 25.58 2.96 -5.97
N GLY A 648 26.14 2.21 -5.03
CA GLY A 648 26.28 0.76 -5.10
C GLY A 648 24.93 0.08 -4.92
N LEU A 649 24.70 -1.01 -5.64
CA LEU A 649 23.48 -1.81 -5.50
C LEU A 649 23.35 -2.40 -4.09
N VAL A 650 22.16 -2.27 -3.51
CA VAL A 650 21.77 -2.82 -2.22
C VAL A 650 20.69 -3.88 -2.44
N ASP A 651 20.88 -5.05 -1.84
CA ASP A 651 19.92 -6.17 -1.95
C ASP A 651 18.80 -6.09 -0.93
N ARG A 652 19.08 -5.55 0.27
CA ARG A 652 18.14 -5.37 1.37
C ARG A 652 18.42 -4.09 2.15
N ILE A 653 17.37 -3.39 2.55
CA ILE A 653 17.46 -2.32 3.54
C ILE A 653 16.79 -2.83 4.81
N PHE A 654 17.52 -2.78 5.92
CA PHE A 654 16.99 -3.07 7.24
C PHE A 654 16.94 -1.79 8.05
N THR A 655 15.84 -1.57 8.75
CA THR A 655 15.71 -0.44 9.65
C THR A 655 15.22 -0.88 11.02
N ARG A 656 15.94 -0.42 12.04
CA ARG A 656 15.50 -0.38 13.41
C ARG A 656 15.46 1.09 13.81
N VAL A 657 14.30 1.70 13.71
CA VAL A 657 14.05 3.07 14.18
C VAL A 657 13.08 2.95 15.34
N GLY A 658 13.45 3.50 16.51
CA GLY A 658 12.79 3.23 17.80
C GLY A 658 11.26 3.12 17.74
N ALA A 659 10.74 2.07 18.37
CA ALA A 659 9.30 1.79 18.39
C ALA A 659 8.54 2.88 19.17
N SER A 660 7.40 3.31 18.65
CA SER A 660 6.31 3.84 19.47
C SER A 660 5.67 2.67 20.22
N ASP A 661 5.38 2.85 21.51
CA ASP A 661 4.81 1.81 22.39
C ASP A 661 3.69 1.02 21.70
N ASP A 662 3.90 -0.28 21.54
CA ASP A 662 2.86 -1.22 21.09
C ASP A 662 2.43 -2.10 22.26
N LEU A 663 1.76 -1.44 23.22
CA LEU A 663 1.13 -2.07 24.40
C LEU A 663 0.10 -3.15 24.03
N ALA A 664 -0.42 -3.14 22.80
CA ALA A 664 -1.44 -4.08 22.34
C ALA A 664 -0.88 -5.50 22.12
N SER A 665 0.42 -5.64 21.87
CA SER A 665 1.06 -6.92 21.57
C SER A 665 1.46 -7.76 22.80
N GLY A 666 1.34 -7.21 24.01
CA GLY A 666 1.73 -7.89 25.25
C GLY A 666 3.23 -8.20 25.40
N GLN A 667 4.08 -7.78 24.46
CA GLN A 667 5.53 -8.00 24.50
C GLN A 667 6.28 -6.78 25.06
N SER A 668 7.36 -7.04 25.80
CA SER A 668 8.28 -5.98 26.27
C SER A 668 8.94 -5.27 25.09
N THR A 669 9.03 -3.93 25.16
CA THR A 669 9.67 -3.10 24.12
C THR A 669 11.10 -3.55 23.83
N PHE A 670 11.83 -4.01 24.85
CA PHE A 670 13.17 -4.56 24.70
C PHE A 670 13.19 -5.93 23.99
N MET A 671 12.18 -6.78 24.22
CA MET A 671 12.08 -8.08 23.55
C MET A 671 11.79 -7.92 22.05
N VAL A 672 10.89 -7.00 21.69
CA VAL A 672 10.60 -6.65 20.30
C VAL A 672 11.88 -6.11 19.64
N GLU A 673 12.58 -5.22 20.32
CA GLU A 673 13.86 -4.67 19.86
C GLU A 673 14.91 -5.76 19.58
N MET A 674 15.10 -6.70 20.51
CA MET A 674 16.07 -7.80 20.34
C MET A 674 15.65 -8.78 19.24
N THR A 675 14.35 -8.98 19.04
CA THR A 675 13.82 -9.81 17.94
C THR A 675 14.09 -9.16 16.58
N GLU A 676 13.90 -7.85 16.47
CA GLU A 676 14.24 -7.09 15.25
C GLU A 676 15.75 -7.13 14.98
N VAL A 677 16.60 -6.91 16.00
CA VAL A 677 18.06 -7.02 15.84
C VAL A 677 18.46 -8.44 15.43
N ALA A 678 17.88 -9.47 16.04
CA ALA A 678 18.15 -10.86 15.68
C ALA A 678 17.76 -11.17 14.23
N ASN A 679 16.61 -10.67 13.77
CA ASN A 679 16.19 -10.79 12.37
C ASN A 679 17.22 -10.13 11.43
N ILE A 680 17.64 -8.90 11.74
CA ILE A 680 18.65 -8.18 10.94
C ILE A 680 19.94 -8.98 10.84
N LEU A 681 20.46 -9.47 11.97
CA LEU A 681 21.74 -10.19 11.98
C LEU A 681 21.68 -11.53 11.24
N ARG A 682 20.54 -12.21 11.24
CA ARG A 682 20.36 -13.50 10.52
C ARG A 682 20.18 -13.31 9.02
N ASN A 683 19.49 -12.25 8.62
CA ASN A 683 18.99 -12.09 7.25
C ASN A 683 19.73 -11.03 6.43
N ALA A 684 20.55 -10.18 7.05
CA ALA A 684 21.40 -9.26 6.31
C ALA A 684 22.50 -9.98 5.54
N THR A 685 22.95 -9.39 4.44
CA THR A 685 24.11 -9.82 3.67
C THR A 685 25.17 -8.72 3.63
N SER A 686 26.34 -9.02 3.08
CA SER A 686 27.38 -8.00 2.83
C SER A 686 26.96 -6.87 1.87
N ARG A 687 25.90 -7.08 1.08
CA ARG A 687 25.33 -6.08 0.15
C ARG A 687 24.20 -5.26 0.78
N SER A 688 23.77 -5.60 1.99
CA SER A 688 22.66 -4.93 2.65
C SER A 688 23.08 -3.59 3.27
N LEU A 689 22.10 -2.70 3.43
CA LEU A 689 22.23 -1.44 4.16
C LEU A 689 21.45 -1.53 5.47
N LEU A 690 22.14 -1.33 6.59
CA LEU A 690 21.55 -1.39 7.93
C LEU A 690 21.42 0.02 8.51
N ILE A 691 20.24 0.34 9.01
CA ILE A 691 19.96 1.54 9.80
C ILE A 691 19.56 1.10 11.20
N LEU A 692 20.42 1.38 12.17
CA LEU A 692 20.23 0.99 13.55
C LEU A 692 20.19 2.24 14.43
N ASP A 693 19.04 2.51 15.04
CA ASP A 693 18.80 3.69 15.88
C ASP A 693 18.61 3.27 17.35
N GLU A 694 19.58 3.65 18.20
CA GLU A 694 19.49 3.59 19.66
C GLU A 694 19.22 2.18 20.25
N ILE A 695 19.90 1.16 19.70
CA ILE A 695 19.88 -0.20 20.25
C ILE A 695 20.40 -0.21 21.70
N GLY A 696 19.77 -1.02 22.55
CA GLY A 696 20.13 -1.26 23.94
C GLY A 696 19.39 -0.38 24.95
N ARG A 697 18.53 0.55 24.50
CA ARG A 697 17.91 1.54 25.40
C ARG A 697 16.93 0.94 26.42
N GLY A 698 16.28 -0.18 26.11
CA GLY A 698 15.23 -0.77 26.95
C GLY A 698 15.71 -1.58 28.17
N THR A 699 17.02 -1.61 28.46
CA THR A 699 17.62 -2.44 29.52
C THR A 699 18.64 -1.66 30.37
N SER A 700 19.36 -2.35 31.26
CA SER A 700 20.45 -1.75 32.05
C SER A 700 21.50 -1.12 31.13
N THR A 701 22.13 -0.03 31.58
CA THR A 701 23.09 0.74 30.76
C THR A 701 24.25 -0.12 30.28
N PHE A 702 24.81 -0.96 31.15
CA PHE A 702 25.94 -1.84 30.81
C PHE A 702 25.53 -3.00 29.89
N ASP A 703 24.37 -3.62 30.11
CA ASP A 703 23.91 -4.70 29.22
C ASP A 703 23.57 -4.15 27.83
N GLY A 704 22.89 -3.01 27.76
CA GLY A 704 22.54 -2.33 26.52
C GLY A 704 23.76 -1.92 25.71
N LEU A 705 24.76 -1.30 26.37
CA LEU A 705 26.05 -0.96 25.76
C LEU A 705 26.77 -2.22 25.25
N SER A 706 26.84 -3.28 26.06
CA SER A 706 27.54 -4.52 25.72
C SER A 706 26.92 -5.20 24.50
N ILE A 707 25.58 -5.24 24.43
CA ILE A 707 24.87 -5.77 23.26
C ILE A 707 25.15 -4.91 22.02
N ALA A 708 25.02 -3.59 22.13
CA ALA A 708 25.27 -2.68 21.01
C ALA A 708 26.71 -2.80 20.48
N TRP A 709 27.69 -2.93 21.38
CA TRP A 709 29.09 -3.17 21.03
C TRP A 709 29.26 -4.50 20.27
N ALA A 710 28.73 -5.60 20.80
CA ALA A 710 28.82 -6.92 20.19
C ALA A 710 28.14 -6.96 18.81
N VAL A 711 27.03 -6.25 18.65
CA VAL A 711 26.33 -6.09 17.36
C VAL A 711 27.23 -5.37 16.35
N ILE A 712 27.88 -4.26 16.71
CA ILE A 712 28.81 -3.55 15.81
C ILE A 712 29.98 -4.46 15.43
N GLU A 713 30.55 -5.19 16.38
CA GLU A 713 31.63 -6.15 16.10
C GLU A 713 31.19 -7.22 15.09
N HIS A 714 30.02 -7.83 15.30
CA HIS A 714 29.46 -8.84 14.41
C HIS A 714 29.25 -8.30 12.99
N ILE A 715 28.63 -7.12 12.86
CA ILE A 715 28.36 -6.47 11.57
C ILE A 715 29.66 -6.08 10.86
N SER A 716 30.64 -5.56 11.61
CA SER A 716 31.91 -5.09 11.07
C SER A 716 32.72 -6.20 10.41
N ASN A 717 32.61 -7.43 10.93
CA ASN A 717 33.42 -8.56 10.50
C ASN A 717 32.94 -9.08 9.13
N SER A 718 33.77 -8.88 8.10
CA SER A 718 33.50 -9.36 6.73
C SER A 718 33.34 -10.87 6.58
N LYS A 719 33.81 -11.67 7.54
CA LYS A 719 33.64 -13.13 7.53
C LYS A 719 32.30 -13.59 8.12
N LEU A 720 31.66 -12.72 8.89
CA LEU A 720 30.37 -12.98 9.51
C LEU A 720 29.27 -12.34 8.66
N LEU A 721 29.29 -11.01 8.54
CA LEU A 721 28.26 -10.25 7.84
C LEU A 721 28.85 -9.22 6.87
N GLY A 722 29.53 -8.21 7.40
CA GLY A 722 30.18 -7.17 6.60
C GLY A 722 29.24 -6.23 5.83
N ALA A 723 28.05 -5.97 6.35
CA ALA A 723 27.07 -5.04 5.77
C ALA A 723 27.45 -3.57 5.99
N LYS A 724 26.95 -2.67 5.13
CA LYS A 724 27.11 -1.21 5.31
C LYS A 724 26.12 -0.72 6.36
N THR A 725 26.55 0.11 7.30
CA THR A 725 25.72 0.43 8.48
C THR A 725 25.82 1.89 8.91
N LEU A 726 24.66 2.49 9.15
CA LEU A 726 24.51 3.71 9.92
C LEU A 726 24.00 3.33 11.32
N PHE A 727 24.80 3.61 12.34
CA PHE A 727 24.51 3.22 13.72
C PHE A 727 24.39 4.49 14.58
N ALA A 728 23.18 4.93 14.88
CA ALA A 728 22.97 6.03 15.82
C ALA A 728 22.91 5.50 17.25
N THR A 729 23.62 6.17 18.15
CA THR A 729 23.68 5.77 19.56
C THR A 729 23.71 6.96 20.50
N HIS A 730 23.27 6.70 21.74
CA HIS A 730 23.42 7.59 22.88
C HIS A 730 24.59 7.18 23.79
N TYR A 731 25.17 5.99 23.57
CA TYR A 731 26.36 5.52 24.26
C TYR A 731 27.62 6.17 23.69
N HIS A 732 28.26 7.03 24.48
CA HIS A 732 29.49 7.71 24.08
C HIS A 732 30.68 6.73 24.05
N GLU A 733 30.63 5.67 24.84
CA GLU A 733 31.64 4.61 24.94
C GLU A 733 31.86 3.89 23.61
N LEU A 734 30.83 3.80 22.77
CA LEU A 734 30.94 3.21 21.43
C LEU A 734 31.80 4.04 20.47
N THR A 735 32.11 5.30 20.79
CA THR A 735 33.05 6.09 19.98
C THR A 735 34.48 5.55 20.06
N GLU A 736 34.84 4.84 21.14
CA GLU A 736 36.16 4.21 21.28
C GLU A 736 36.39 3.05 20.30
N LEU A 737 35.35 2.60 19.59
CA LEU A 737 35.45 1.58 18.55
C LEU A 737 36.24 2.05 17.33
N GLU A 738 36.20 3.36 17.03
CA GLU A 738 37.07 3.95 16.01
C GLU A 738 38.54 3.83 16.47
N GLY A 739 39.36 3.11 15.70
CA GLY A 739 40.74 2.78 16.07
C GLY A 739 40.92 1.36 16.60
N LYS A 740 39.93 0.80 17.31
CA LYS A 740 39.90 -0.63 17.67
C LYS A 740 39.45 -1.49 16.49
N ILE A 741 38.43 -1.05 15.76
CA ILE A 741 37.91 -1.72 14.57
C ILE A 741 38.18 -0.84 13.33
N HIS A 742 38.97 -1.38 12.41
CA HIS A 742 39.52 -0.64 11.26
C HIS A 742 38.51 -0.09 10.24
N ASN A 743 37.24 -0.52 10.29
CA ASN A 743 36.19 -0.14 9.36
C ASN A 743 35.01 0.62 10.00
N VAL A 744 35.18 1.03 11.27
CA VAL A 744 34.25 1.87 12.03
C VAL A 744 34.78 3.30 12.06
N ASN A 745 33.91 4.28 11.78
CA ASN A 745 34.24 5.71 11.83
C ASN A 745 33.18 6.46 12.65
N ASN A 746 33.61 7.45 13.42
CA ASN A 746 32.69 8.27 14.20
C ASN A 746 32.22 9.49 13.43
N TYR A 747 30.95 9.81 13.64
CA TYR A 747 30.32 11.04 13.21
C TYR A 747 29.50 11.60 14.37
N CYS A 748 29.37 12.92 14.40
CA CYS A 748 28.54 13.61 15.36
C CYS A 748 27.75 14.74 14.69
N ILE A 749 26.68 15.17 15.35
CA ILE A 749 25.92 16.33 14.89
C ILE A 749 26.61 17.59 15.41
N ALA A 750 26.90 18.53 14.52
CA ALA A 750 27.46 19.81 14.87
C ALA A 750 26.51 20.61 15.77
N VAL A 751 27.00 20.96 16.96
CA VAL A 751 26.32 21.80 17.95
C VAL A 751 27.06 23.13 18.05
N LYS A 752 26.33 24.24 18.01
CA LYS A 752 26.88 25.57 18.29
C LYS A 752 26.42 26.04 19.65
N GLU A 753 27.36 26.25 20.56
CA GLU A 753 27.10 26.81 21.88
C GLU A 753 27.02 28.34 21.78
N LYS A 754 25.99 28.95 22.39
CA LYS A 754 25.82 30.39 22.51
C LYS A 754 25.57 30.73 23.98
N GLY A 755 26.66 30.82 24.74
CA GLY A 755 26.58 30.95 26.20
C GLY A 755 26.05 29.66 26.82
N ASP A 756 24.94 29.76 27.52
CA ASP A 756 24.26 28.64 28.19
C ASP A 756 23.22 27.91 27.31
N ASP A 757 22.96 28.43 26.10
CA ASP A 757 22.05 27.86 25.11
C ASP A 757 22.81 27.08 24.02
N ILE A 758 22.16 26.04 23.49
CA ILE A 758 22.68 25.24 22.38
C ILE A 758 21.81 25.37 21.14
N ILE A 759 22.44 25.50 19.97
CA ILE A 759 21.77 25.50 18.67
C ILE A 759 22.24 24.29 17.88
N PHE A 760 21.29 23.42 17.50
CA PHE A 760 21.56 22.28 16.65
C PHE A 760 21.69 22.72 15.19
N LEU A 761 22.90 22.62 14.63
CA LEU A 761 23.14 22.95 13.24
C LEU A 761 22.67 21.86 12.27
N ARG A 762 22.25 20.69 12.77
CA ARG A 762 21.75 19.53 11.99
C ARG A 762 22.69 19.10 10.85
N LYS A 763 23.98 19.47 10.92
CA LYS A 763 25.06 19.07 10.02
C LYS A 763 25.84 17.94 10.67
N ILE A 764 26.04 16.85 9.93
CA ILE A 764 26.85 15.71 10.33
C ILE A 764 28.31 16.04 10.02
N VAL A 765 29.18 15.89 11.02
CA VAL A 765 30.62 16.12 10.93
C VAL A 765 31.37 14.88 11.41
N LYS A 766 32.57 14.65 10.88
CA LYS A 766 33.40 13.53 11.29
C LYS A 766 33.98 13.77 12.69
N GLY A 767 33.97 12.74 13.54
CA GLY A 767 34.44 12.78 14.92
C GLY A 767 33.39 12.26 15.92
N GLY A 768 33.83 11.91 17.12
CA GLY A 768 32.93 11.63 18.25
C GLY A 768 32.39 12.93 18.86
N ALA A 769 31.29 12.86 19.60
CA ALA A 769 30.84 13.98 20.42
C ALA A 769 31.70 14.06 21.70
N ASP A 770 32.36 15.20 21.91
CA ASP A 770 33.25 15.43 23.07
C ASP A 770 32.48 15.57 24.41
N LYS A 771 31.17 15.84 24.36
CA LYS A 771 30.30 16.07 25.53
C LYS A 771 28.87 15.56 25.30
N SER A 772 28.23 15.14 26.38
CA SER A 772 26.77 14.92 26.43
C SER A 772 26.05 16.26 26.63
N TYR A 773 25.02 16.51 25.83
CA TYR A 773 24.22 17.75 25.88
C TYR A 773 22.86 17.55 26.59
N GLY A 774 22.68 16.46 27.32
CA GLY A 774 21.38 16.10 27.93
C GLY A 774 20.84 17.17 28.88
N ILE A 775 21.70 17.76 29.70
CA ILE A 775 21.32 18.82 30.67
C ILE A 775 20.89 20.10 29.92
N GLN A 776 21.60 20.47 28.87
CA GLN A 776 21.30 21.63 28.04
C GLN A 776 19.98 21.45 27.26
N VAL A 777 19.68 20.22 26.81
CA VAL A 777 18.37 19.88 26.23
C VAL A 777 17.25 19.97 27.27
N ALA A 778 17.47 19.50 28.50
CA ALA A 778 16.50 19.61 29.58
C ALA A 778 16.19 21.09 29.90
N ARG A 779 17.19 21.97 29.87
CA ARG A 779 16.99 23.42 30.00
C ARG A 779 16.14 23.99 28.87
N LEU A 780 16.41 23.62 27.61
CA LEU A 780 15.60 24.03 26.45
C LEU A 780 14.14 23.56 26.55
N ALA A 781 13.90 22.41 27.18
CA ALA A 781 12.55 21.88 27.45
C ALA A 781 11.82 22.61 28.59
N GLY A 782 12.48 23.55 29.28
CA GLY A 782 11.89 24.33 30.38
C GLY A 782 12.01 23.68 31.76
N VAL A 783 12.94 22.73 31.97
CA VAL A 783 13.20 22.15 33.29
C VAL A 783 13.71 23.23 34.26
N PRO A 784 13.21 23.31 35.51
CA PRO A 784 13.59 24.35 36.46
C PRO A 784 15.10 24.44 36.69
N GLU A 785 15.60 25.67 36.83
CA GLU A 785 17.03 25.94 36.97
C GLU A 785 17.68 25.26 38.18
N SER A 786 16.95 25.13 39.29
CA SER A 786 17.40 24.39 40.47
C SER A 786 17.71 22.91 40.19
N VAL A 787 16.92 22.27 39.31
CA VAL A 787 17.13 20.88 38.87
C VAL A 787 18.32 20.79 37.92
N ILE A 788 18.45 21.76 37.01
CA ILE A 788 19.57 21.84 36.06
C ILE A 788 20.90 22.00 36.79
N LEU A 789 20.97 22.89 37.78
CA LEU A 789 22.17 23.09 38.61
C LEU A 789 22.54 21.81 39.36
N ARG A 790 21.56 21.16 40.02
CA ARG A 790 21.80 19.91 40.73
C ARG A 790 22.25 18.77 39.79
N ALA A 791 21.67 18.69 38.59
CA ALA A 791 22.07 17.69 37.60
C ALA A 791 23.51 17.89 37.11
N LYS A 792 23.99 19.15 36.99
CA LYS A 792 25.40 19.44 36.65
C LYS A 792 26.36 18.94 37.73
N GLU A 793 26.06 19.22 39.00
CA GLU A 793 26.86 18.74 40.14
C GLU A 793 26.98 17.20 40.13
N ILE A 794 25.86 16.48 39.94
CA ILE A 794 25.84 15.02 39.93
C ILE A 794 26.63 14.45 38.74
N VAL A 795 26.56 15.07 37.56
CA VAL A 795 27.34 14.61 36.40
C VAL A 795 28.84 14.80 36.63
N GLU A 796 29.25 15.90 37.25
CA GLU A 796 30.66 16.10 37.62
C GLU A 796 31.15 15.04 38.62
N GLU A 797 30.34 14.69 39.62
CA GLU A 797 30.64 13.60 40.56
C GLU A 797 30.76 12.24 39.85
N LEU A 798 29.84 11.92 38.93
CA LEU A 798 29.84 10.65 38.18
C LEU A 798 31.02 10.53 37.22
N VAL A 799 31.38 11.60 36.51
CA VAL A 799 32.54 11.61 35.61
C VAL A 799 33.84 11.44 36.40
N GLN A 800 33.95 12.04 37.59
CA GLN A 800 35.10 11.84 38.48
C GLN A 800 35.16 10.38 38.99
N ALA A 801 34.03 9.77 39.30
CA ALA A 801 33.95 8.36 39.71
C ALA A 801 34.36 7.40 38.57
N ASP A 802 33.86 7.60 37.35
CA ASP A 802 34.18 6.79 36.16
C ASP A 802 35.67 6.88 35.77
N ILE A 803 36.28 8.07 35.89
CA ILE A 803 37.73 8.24 35.65
C ILE A 803 38.52 7.44 36.70
N THR A 804 38.04 7.40 37.95
CA THR A 804 38.68 6.67 39.05
C THR A 804 38.55 5.16 38.88
N GLU A 805 37.43 4.66 38.33
CA GLU A 805 37.26 3.25 37.96
C GLU A 805 38.08 2.85 36.71
N LYS A 806 38.10 3.68 35.66
CA LYS A 806 38.95 3.43 34.47
C LYS A 806 40.45 3.36 34.81
N ILE A 807 40.92 4.14 35.78
CA ILE A 807 42.31 4.06 36.28
C ILE A 807 42.56 2.73 36.99
N LYS A 808 41.58 2.16 37.69
CA LYS A 808 41.67 0.86 38.36
C LYS A 808 41.60 -0.32 37.39
N ASP A 809 40.80 -0.23 36.34
CA ASP A 809 40.66 -1.30 35.34
C ASP A 809 41.87 -1.38 34.39
N ILE A 810 42.51 -0.25 34.08
CA ILE A 810 43.79 -0.22 33.34
C ILE A 810 44.93 -0.83 34.19
N ALA A 811 44.85 -0.78 35.52
CA ALA A 811 45.82 -1.39 36.42
C ALA A 811 45.66 -2.91 36.60
N ASN A 812 44.49 -3.49 36.27
CA ASN A 812 44.15 -4.90 36.57
C ASN A 812 44.12 -5.85 35.36
N HIS A 813 44.45 -5.40 34.14
CA HIS A 813 44.63 -6.26 32.98
C HIS A 813 46.04 -6.14 32.37
N GLY A 814 47.00 -6.85 32.98
CA GLY A 814 48.31 -7.11 32.36
C GLY A 814 48.29 -8.38 31.50
N HIS A 815 48.98 -8.37 30.34
CA HIS A 815 50.08 -9.30 30.03
C HIS A 815 50.71 -9.06 28.63
N GLU A 816 52.03 -8.96 28.70
CA GLU A 816 53.13 -8.91 27.72
C GLU A 816 53.00 -9.54 26.30
N LYS A 817 53.66 -8.88 25.34
CA LYS A 817 54.63 -9.50 24.41
C LYS A 817 55.83 -8.57 24.20
N PRO A 818 57.06 -9.11 24.02
CA PRO A 818 58.29 -8.31 24.04
C PRO A 818 58.58 -7.74 22.65
N ASP A 819 58.94 -6.47 22.57
CA ASP A 819 59.54 -5.88 21.37
C ASP A 819 60.93 -5.29 21.69
N LYS A 820 61.81 -5.43 20.70
CA LYS A 820 63.27 -5.31 20.75
C LYS A 820 63.79 -3.96 21.30
N PRO A 821 64.98 -3.94 21.94
CA PRO A 821 65.52 -2.72 22.51
C PRO A 821 65.98 -1.75 21.40
N LYS A 822 65.39 -0.55 21.38
CA LYS A 822 65.99 0.62 20.75
C LYS A 822 66.90 1.29 21.79
N HIS A 823 68.16 1.44 21.41
CA HIS A 823 69.17 2.20 22.15
C HIS A 823 68.73 3.66 22.27
N TYR A 824 68.66 4.19 23.49
CA TYR A 824 68.55 5.63 23.76
C TYR A 824 69.65 6.00 24.78
N ASP A 825 70.29 7.15 24.56
CA ASP A 825 71.46 7.65 25.27
C ASP A 825 71.17 8.03 26.74
N GLU A 826 72.19 7.90 27.59
CA GLU A 826 72.18 8.11 29.05
C GLU A 826 71.95 9.57 29.53
N VAL A 827 71.43 10.45 28.68
CA VAL A 827 71.21 11.87 29.03
C VAL A 827 69.73 12.21 29.27
N ASP A 828 68.79 11.39 28.80
CA ASP A 828 67.34 11.61 29.01
C ASP A 828 66.78 10.90 30.26
N LEU A 829 67.49 9.93 30.85
CA LEU A 829 67.07 9.26 32.09
C LEU A 829 67.29 10.09 33.36
N ALA A 830 67.99 11.23 33.27
CA ALA A 830 68.29 12.08 34.43
C ALA A 830 67.30 13.26 34.62
N GLN A 831 66.32 13.45 33.73
CA GLN A 831 65.34 14.55 33.82
C GLN A 831 63.91 14.12 34.24
N MET A 832 63.63 12.81 34.39
CA MET A 832 62.30 12.32 34.79
C MET A 832 62.19 11.84 36.26
N SER A 833 63.19 12.10 37.12
CA SER A 833 63.19 11.66 38.53
C SER A 833 63.04 12.80 39.55
N LEU A 834 62.30 13.86 39.19
CA LEU A 834 62.12 15.04 40.07
C LEU A 834 60.65 15.45 40.31
N PHE A 835 59.67 14.67 39.85
CA PHE A 835 58.24 14.87 40.14
C PHE A 835 57.52 13.53 40.33
N ASP A 836 57.89 12.76 41.35
CA ASP A 836 56.99 11.74 41.91
C ASP A 836 56.06 12.41 42.92
N THR A 837 54.89 12.84 42.45
CA THR A 837 53.79 13.24 43.33
C THR A 837 53.18 12.00 43.98
N VAL A 838 53.24 11.93 45.31
CA VAL A 838 52.60 10.89 46.14
C VAL A 838 51.13 10.71 45.73
N ARG A 839 50.73 9.48 45.37
CA ARG A 839 49.35 9.17 44.99
C ARG A 839 48.54 8.75 46.24
N ASP A 840 47.22 8.93 46.21
CA ASP A 840 46.36 8.55 47.34
C ASP A 840 46.45 7.05 47.65
N ASP A 841 46.69 6.23 46.63
CA ASP A 841 46.83 4.78 46.77
C ASP A 841 48.04 4.38 47.64
N ASP A 842 49.13 5.14 47.60
CA ASP A 842 50.34 4.87 48.41
C ASP A 842 50.07 5.02 49.90
N VAL A 843 49.28 6.03 50.28
CA VAL A 843 48.88 6.32 51.67
C VAL A 843 47.84 5.30 52.15
N ILE A 844 46.91 4.89 51.27
CA ILE A 844 45.88 3.89 51.57
C ILE A 844 46.52 2.52 51.81
N ASP A 845 47.50 2.12 51.01
CA ASP A 845 48.20 0.84 51.19
C ASP A 845 49.14 0.87 52.40
N GLU A 846 49.75 2.02 52.72
CA GLU A 846 50.53 2.19 53.96
C GLU A 846 49.63 2.03 55.20
N ILE A 847 48.38 2.54 55.17
CA ILE A 847 47.40 2.34 56.26
C ILE A 847 46.97 0.87 56.39
N LYS A 848 46.69 0.19 55.27
CA LYS A 848 46.28 -1.24 55.29
C LYS A 848 47.35 -2.15 55.88
N ASN A 849 48.62 -1.81 55.69
CA ASN A 849 49.76 -2.61 56.13
C ASN A 849 50.25 -2.27 57.55
N LEU A 850 49.60 -1.34 58.26
CA LEU A 850 49.95 -1.02 59.65
C LEU A 850 49.44 -2.09 60.63
N ASP A 851 50.36 -2.68 61.38
CA ASP A 851 50.04 -3.59 62.48
C ASP A 851 49.63 -2.81 63.74
N LEU A 852 48.34 -2.48 63.81
CA LEU A 852 47.72 -1.75 64.93
C LEU A 852 47.84 -2.49 66.27
N GLY A 853 48.09 -3.81 66.27
CA GLY A 853 48.18 -4.61 67.50
C GLY A 853 49.49 -4.39 68.27
N ASN A 854 50.55 -3.94 67.60
CA ASN A 854 51.90 -3.80 68.16
C ASN A 854 52.42 -2.36 68.20
N LEU A 855 51.62 -1.39 67.75
CA LEU A 855 52.01 0.02 67.78
C LEU A 855 51.86 0.62 69.19
N THR A 856 52.91 1.28 69.67
CA THR A 856 52.78 2.09 70.89
C THR A 856 51.96 3.35 70.58
N PRO A 857 51.27 3.95 71.58
CA PRO A 857 50.46 5.15 71.35
C PRO A 857 51.24 6.33 70.75
N ILE A 858 52.54 6.43 71.03
CA ILE A 858 53.43 7.45 70.45
C ILE A 858 53.74 7.14 68.97
N ASP A 859 53.98 5.88 68.63
CA ASP A 859 54.27 5.48 67.25
C ASP A 859 53.04 5.64 66.35
N ALA A 860 51.85 5.33 66.88
CA ALA A 860 50.59 5.56 66.18
C ALA A 860 50.37 7.05 65.87
N LEU A 861 50.67 7.93 66.84
CA LEU A 861 50.53 9.38 66.67
C LEU A 861 51.54 9.95 65.67
N ASN A 862 52.79 9.47 65.71
CA ASN A 862 53.83 9.86 64.76
C ASN A 862 53.53 9.38 63.33
N THR A 863 53.01 8.16 63.20
CA THR A 863 52.62 7.59 61.90
C THR A 863 51.44 8.38 61.30
N LEU A 864 50.42 8.70 62.11
CA LEU A 864 49.31 9.56 61.69
C LEU A 864 49.78 10.96 61.28
N TYR A 865 50.75 11.54 62.00
CA TYR A 865 51.34 12.82 61.67
C TYR A 865 52.11 12.79 60.34
N GLN A 866 52.85 11.70 60.06
CA GLN A 866 53.54 11.50 58.79
C GLN A 866 52.57 11.34 57.62
N LEU A 867 51.52 10.52 57.77
CA LEU A 867 50.48 10.34 56.74
C LEU A 867 49.74 11.67 56.47
N GLN A 868 49.45 12.44 57.52
CA GLN A 868 48.82 13.76 57.36
C GLN A 868 49.74 14.76 56.65
N ASN A 869 51.05 14.73 56.90
CA ASN A 869 52.00 15.59 56.20
C ASN A 869 52.18 15.19 54.73
N LYS A 870 52.19 13.89 54.41
CA LYS A 870 52.19 13.41 53.00
C LYS A 870 50.96 13.93 52.23
N LEU A 871 49.80 13.95 52.88
CA LEU A 871 48.56 14.48 52.30
C LEU A 871 48.51 16.02 52.23
N LYS A 872 49.19 16.73 53.13
CA LYS A 872 49.23 18.20 53.17
C LYS A 872 50.26 18.83 52.22
N ASN A 873 51.37 18.15 51.92
CA ASN A 873 52.41 18.63 51.00
C ASN A 873 52.04 18.41 49.52
N ARG A 874 50.75 18.55 49.18
CA ARG A 874 50.15 18.16 47.89
C ARG A 874 50.24 19.25 46.80
N TRP A 875 51.09 20.26 46.98
CA TRP A 875 51.19 21.44 46.11
C TRP A 875 52.62 21.62 45.60
#